data_AF-A0A1Y4VDF5-F1
#
_entry.id   AF-A0A1Y4VDF5-F1
#
_cell.length_a   1.000
_cell.length_b   1.000
_cell.length_c   1.000
_cell.angle_alpha   90.00
_cell.angle_beta   90.00
_cell.angle_gamma   90.00
#
_symmetry.space_group_name_H-M   'P 1'
#
loop_
_entity.id
_entity.type
_entity.pdbx_description
1 polymer ?
#
loop_
_entity_poly.entity_id
_entity_poly.type
_entity_poly.pdbx_seq_one_letter_code
_entity_poly.pdbx_strand_id
1 'polypeptide(L)'
;MENVNHPPEQKIFGIFPAFPERDHLWYRELFLLFYFGMLAATVLNRLFSGSQAAFLLMKGAEFIYAPGMIFAAGCLMGAENPAREDFRKRTLRKALYAILLFYGIGFLNEIIINHRAVFATVKDLLAVLRIPDTAAIFLTLCVLFLLCAFCWPWIEKCLKAPLLLAAVCLAGFLFSFLPEGLLGYGVIGVFTGSDRLGAVPLFPYLFVFFAGILTARNFSDMRIPETDAAGMNRNGRHASLPEIFTVCKPLIPVTAIALAAGAVLAVLHLKHPAALLLGSGCAYICLFISAVLLPVYRILEDFFFGLLRRADRFRLSVRRRRESSRPLDIFLYYVGYCVLFLIMAYLIFVPYSEAGRTLIWSVDGLGQYVPKVHRFLSYIPFIFQDILQGNFDFQQYDFTSGLGATVAISYDPIYWLYLLFHPSQVETAYSLLIVLRYFLAGASMSALVLYFKRSHYAAYTASMVYAFSGYAIYAGTRHGQFLTPLILLPILVIAMEQLISKKKWYLLTVFTALSLLCSYYFLYMNTIALGIYFVTRILCTKEYRNFRTFFTRGLIIVGSYVLGAAMGIISIFTSFGSYMGSSRTGGSALSDFLSTTPLFYRKEWISDFFISFISDSFTPGMWLKLGFAPLAFLALVLLFTRKNKKELKPIFIIFTFFCLFPIFGYIFSGFSSVTNRWCYIYAAIIAFILAENLEHLTRLTAKEIKIMLGIVCLYAGIIFFSTKYRTDKVFGVFGLLALTTALILAINHDRLTIPKRTARSTVFAVTMLAVVLNANMFITSASEDGTHLDTYVESGKSMTDMSMTALKYLDQVETSGDAGDDSADTKNGTENDTSGADDGFYRSTNLKTYGDTRSSSLIYGYNDISTFTSTLNGGIVDYNRAMGNCDWNIVSIYSYNARTYMHELASVRYLGTSDDVKLPLPYGYKKVYDKETKKRTYSIYENQYTLPLGYTYDTVTSESDAGNLSAAEKQELTMLSAIVEDDAMADNQNLTEADSSSLPLTARKLPIRKIKASDGVTVKDGVITIPEGGGTIRFTFDGEPNSETYLSLKGDLYFPKDAAEHFLPTQIKAKDISYQYRFRIDSYSTNQEEYLFNLGYHEDSISQCTLKFKDEGTIHFDEFAIYSQSMDTYPQRAEALREHSLENVKVDTNTVTGDITVDTDQMLVISLPYQSGWTAWVDGEKTDIQKVNYQYMGLNLTPGTHSIRLHYQLPGLHYAFLITAGGAGVFVLIILFNFFRKRRRRKMAE
;
A
#
# COMPACT_ATOMS: atom_id res chain seq x y z
N MET A 1 -1.13 -57.93 29.99
CA MET A 1 -1.80 -58.64 31.08
C MET A 1 -3.03 -57.81 31.43
N GLU A 2 -4.12 -58.05 30.70
CA GLU A 2 -5.31 -58.83 31.15
C GLU A 2 -6.15 -57.96 32.11
N ASN A 3 -7.38 -57.57 31.82
CA ASN A 3 -8.48 -58.44 31.42
C ASN A 3 -9.43 -57.83 30.39
N VAL A 4 -9.81 -58.69 29.46
CA VAL A 4 -10.83 -58.57 28.41
C VAL A 4 -12.17 -59.00 29.01
N ASN A 5 -13.25 -58.32 28.64
CA ASN A 5 -14.60 -58.90 28.57
C ASN A 5 -15.30 -58.36 27.31
N HIS A 6 -15.21 -59.13 26.23
CA HIS A 6 -16.24 -59.24 25.18
C HIS A 6 -17.19 -60.39 25.59
N PRO A 7 -18.46 -60.52 25.13
CA PRO A 7 -18.96 -60.32 23.74
C PRO A 7 -20.45 -59.83 23.70
N PRO A 8 -21.27 -59.93 22.60
CA PRO A 8 -21.02 -60.42 21.24
C PRO A 8 -21.45 -59.49 20.08
N GLU A 9 -20.96 -59.86 18.89
CA GLU A 9 -21.32 -59.32 17.58
C GLU A 9 -22.67 -59.86 17.05
N GLN A 10 -23.16 -59.18 15.99
CA GLN A 10 -24.11 -59.61 14.94
C GLN A 10 -25.62 -59.68 15.24
N LYS A 11 -26.35 -58.69 14.69
CA LYS A 11 -27.46 -58.96 13.76
C LYS A 11 -27.40 -58.02 12.55
N ILE A 12 -27.21 -58.67 11.41
CA ILE A 12 -27.33 -58.17 10.04
C ILE A 12 -28.84 -58.02 9.70
N PHE A 13 -29.19 -57.01 8.91
CA PHE A 13 -30.53 -56.57 8.46
C PHE A 13 -31.51 -56.06 9.53
N GLY A 14 -31.51 -54.73 9.68
CA GLY A 14 -32.59 -53.94 10.28
C GLY A 14 -32.46 -52.50 9.79
N ILE A 15 -33.19 -52.14 8.74
CA ILE A 15 -33.37 -50.76 8.30
C ILE A 15 -33.97 -50.01 9.52
N PHE A 16 -33.41 -48.84 9.86
CA PHE A 16 -33.62 -48.00 11.06
C PHE A 16 -32.65 -48.21 12.24
N PRO A 17 -31.70 -47.27 12.49
CA PRO A 17 -31.11 -47.10 13.81
C PRO A 17 -32.15 -46.50 14.77
N ALA A 18 -32.08 -46.94 16.03
CA ALA A 18 -32.89 -46.46 17.14
C ALA A 18 -32.97 -44.92 17.22
N PHE A 19 -34.18 -44.41 17.47
CA PHE A 19 -34.48 -42.98 17.65
C PHE A 19 -33.60 -42.35 18.74
N PRO A 20 -32.96 -41.19 18.50
CA PRO A 20 -32.33 -40.41 19.56
C PRO A 20 -33.40 -39.76 20.45
N GLU A 21 -33.02 -39.60 21.72
CA GLU A 21 -33.81 -39.06 22.83
C GLU A 21 -34.58 -37.76 22.55
N ARG A 22 -35.68 -37.61 23.30
CA ARG A 22 -36.79 -36.65 23.22
C ARG A 22 -36.46 -35.14 23.25
N ASP A 23 -35.20 -34.73 23.25
CA ASP A 23 -34.80 -33.35 23.62
C ASP A 23 -34.28 -32.44 22.48
N HIS A 24 -34.28 -32.86 21.19
CA HIS A 24 -33.60 -32.05 20.15
C HIS A 24 -34.24 -31.84 18.77
N LEU A 25 -35.39 -32.44 18.42
CA LEU A 25 -35.84 -32.44 17.00
C LEU A 25 -36.71 -31.24 16.55
N TRP A 26 -37.63 -30.73 17.37
CA TRP A 26 -38.72 -29.88 16.87
C TRP A 26 -38.33 -28.48 16.33
N TYR A 27 -37.15 -27.93 16.67
CA TYR A 27 -36.84 -26.51 16.38
C TYR A 27 -35.89 -26.27 15.21
N ARG A 28 -34.93 -27.17 14.92
CA ARG A 28 -34.02 -27.00 13.76
C ARG A 28 -34.78 -27.10 12.44
N GLU A 29 -35.76 -27.98 12.38
CA GLU A 29 -36.58 -28.26 11.19
C GLU A 29 -37.50 -27.08 10.86
N LEU A 30 -38.07 -26.42 11.90
CA LEU A 30 -38.95 -25.25 11.74
C LEU A 30 -38.21 -24.04 11.13
N PHE A 31 -37.01 -23.70 11.64
CA PHE A 31 -36.22 -22.57 11.13
C PHE A 31 -35.76 -22.77 9.68
N LEU A 32 -35.44 -24.01 9.28
CA LEU A 32 -35.05 -24.34 7.91
C LEU A 32 -36.25 -24.35 6.94
N LEU A 33 -37.42 -24.81 7.39
CA LEU A 33 -38.65 -24.81 6.60
C LEU A 33 -39.11 -23.39 6.26
N PHE A 34 -39.14 -22.51 7.26
CA PHE A 34 -39.48 -21.10 7.08
C PHE A 34 -38.44 -20.38 6.20
N TYR A 35 -37.16 -20.76 6.29
CA TYR A 35 -36.08 -20.24 5.42
C TYR A 35 -36.25 -20.62 3.94
N PHE A 36 -36.44 -21.90 3.62
CA PHE A 36 -36.61 -22.33 2.22
C PHE A 36 -37.91 -21.80 1.61
N GLY A 37 -38.97 -21.64 2.41
CA GLY A 37 -40.21 -21.00 1.97
C GLY A 37 -40.02 -19.53 1.60
N MET A 38 -39.28 -18.77 2.42
CA MET A 38 -38.92 -17.38 2.09
C MET A 38 -38.00 -17.29 0.88
N LEU A 39 -36.94 -18.11 0.81
CA LEU A 39 -36.01 -18.12 -0.31
C LEU A 39 -36.76 -18.42 -1.64
N ALA A 40 -37.66 -19.41 -1.62
CA ALA A 40 -38.51 -19.72 -2.77
C ALA A 40 -39.44 -18.56 -3.13
N ALA A 41 -40.07 -17.90 -2.15
CA ALA A 41 -40.93 -16.74 -2.38
C ALA A 41 -40.16 -15.54 -2.95
N THR A 42 -38.93 -15.27 -2.48
CA THR A 42 -38.06 -14.20 -3.00
C THR A 42 -37.57 -14.51 -4.41
N VAL A 43 -37.21 -15.76 -4.69
CA VAL A 43 -36.85 -16.23 -6.05
C VAL A 43 -38.05 -16.14 -7.00
N LEU A 44 -39.25 -16.56 -6.55
CA LEU A 44 -40.49 -16.44 -7.32
C LEU A 44 -40.87 -14.99 -7.60
N ASN A 45 -40.78 -14.08 -6.61
CA ASN A 45 -41.06 -12.66 -6.81
C ASN A 45 -40.12 -12.02 -7.84
N ARG A 46 -38.87 -12.49 -7.93
CA ARG A 46 -37.89 -12.00 -8.89
C ARG A 46 -38.03 -12.62 -10.28
N LEU A 47 -38.37 -13.91 -10.38
CA LEU A 47 -38.67 -14.60 -11.64
C LEU A 47 -39.97 -14.09 -12.30
N PHE A 48 -40.92 -13.62 -11.50
CA PHE A 48 -42.22 -13.09 -11.93
C PHE A 48 -42.38 -11.60 -11.59
N SER A 49 -41.30 -10.82 -11.72
CA SER A 49 -41.27 -9.40 -11.41
C SER A 49 -42.36 -8.65 -12.18
N GLY A 50 -43.35 -8.10 -11.48
CA GLY A 50 -44.45 -7.32 -12.06
C GLY A 50 -45.87 -7.78 -11.70
N SER A 51 -46.06 -8.95 -11.08
CA SER A 51 -47.39 -9.37 -10.63
C SER A 51 -47.69 -8.89 -9.20
N GLN A 52 -48.83 -8.20 -9.00
CA GLN A 52 -49.32 -7.84 -7.65
C GLN A 52 -49.48 -9.07 -6.76
N ALA A 53 -49.77 -10.24 -7.34
CA ALA A 53 -49.89 -11.50 -6.64
C ALA A 53 -48.57 -11.92 -5.97
N ALA A 54 -47.42 -11.84 -6.66
CA ALA A 54 -46.12 -12.18 -6.09
C ALA A 54 -45.67 -11.20 -4.99
N PHE A 55 -45.97 -9.90 -5.16
CA PHE A 55 -45.74 -8.88 -4.14
C PHE A 55 -46.61 -9.10 -2.88
N LEU A 56 -47.89 -9.42 -3.05
CA LEU A 56 -48.81 -9.77 -1.97
C LEU A 56 -48.40 -11.08 -1.26
N LEU A 57 -47.91 -12.07 -2.01
CA LEU A 57 -47.39 -13.33 -1.45
C LEU A 57 -46.12 -13.11 -0.62
N MET A 58 -45.20 -12.25 -1.10
CA MET A 58 -43.99 -11.88 -0.37
C MET A 58 -44.31 -11.08 0.89
N LYS A 59 -45.16 -10.04 0.79
CA LYS A 59 -45.58 -9.24 1.96
C LYS A 59 -46.39 -10.07 2.95
N GLY A 60 -47.29 -10.93 2.46
CA GLY A 60 -48.03 -11.87 3.28
C GLY A 60 -47.11 -12.87 3.99
N ALA A 61 -46.09 -13.40 3.32
CA ALA A 61 -45.09 -14.26 3.93
C ALA A 61 -44.26 -13.52 4.99
N GLU A 62 -43.82 -12.28 4.74
CA GLU A 62 -43.09 -11.44 5.72
C GLU A 62 -43.92 -11.17 6.99
N PHE A 63 -45.21 -10.86 6.85
CA PHE A 63 -46.13 -10.60 7.97
C PHE A 63 -46.40 -11.80 8.87
N ILE A 64 -46.24 -13.02 8.34
CA ILE A 64 -46.48 -14.27 9.07
C ILE A 64 -45.17 -14.86 9.60
N TYR A 65 -44.11 -14.77 8.81
CA TYR A 65 -42.79 -15.32 9.07
C TYR A 65 -42.14 -14.68 10.30
N ALA A 66 -42.12 -13.34 10.36
CA ALA A 66 -41.33 -12.66 11.38
C ALA A 66 -41.91 -12.82 12.81
N PRO A 67 -43.21 -12.56 13.05
CA PRO A 67 -43.83 -12.81 14.34
C PRO A 67 -43.88 -14.30 14.69
N GLY A 68 -44.16 -15.17 13.70
CA GLY A 68 -44.26 -16.63 13.90
C GLY A 68 -42.96 -17.26 14.38
N MET A 69 -41.81 -16.93 13.77
CA MET A 69 -40.50 -17.43 14.22
C MET A 69 -40.13 -16.95 15.62
N ILE A 70 -40.49 -15.72 15.95
CA ILE A 70 -40.18 -15.11 17.25
C ILE A 70 -41.08 -15.67 18.35
N PHE A 71 -42.36 -15.92 18.06
CA PHE A 71 -43.27 -16.63 18.95
C PHE A 71 -42.79 -18.06 19.22
N ALA A 72 -42.41 -18.80 18.16
CA ALA A 72 -41.87 -20.15 18.27
C ALA A 72 -40.56 -20.17 19.09
N ALA A 73 -39.66 -19.22 18.87
CA ALA A 73 -38.45 -19.04 19.69
C ALA A 73 -38.79 -18.77 21.16
N GLY A 74 -39.86 -18.02 21.42
CA GLY A 74 -40.43 -17.81 22.75
C GLY A 74 -40.93 -19.10 23.40
N CYS A 75 -41.78 -19.87 22.71
CA CYS A 75 -42.26 -21.17 23.17
C CYS A 75 -41.10 -22.12 23.50
N LEU A 76 -40.06 -22.11 22.66
CA LEU A 76 -38.85 -22.92 22.87
C LEU A 76 -38.08 -22.53 24.14
N MET A 77 -38.07 -21.25 24.49
CA MET A 77 -37.47 -20.79 25.74
C MET A 77 -38.37 -21.05 26.96
N GLY A 78 -39.70 -21.02 26.78
CA GLY A 78 -40.65 -21.34 27.85
C GLY A 78 -40.69 -22.82 28.23
N ALA A 79 -40.45 -23.71 27.27
CA ALA A 79 -40.39 -25.16 27.48
C ALA A 79 -39.04 -25.66 28.05
N GLU A 80 -37.99 -24.84 28.04
CA GLU A 80 -36.70 -25.20 28.62
C GLU A 80 -36.75 -25.14 30.15
N ASN A 81 -36.36 -26.22 30.83
CA ASN A 81 -36.21 -26.19 32.28
C ASN A 81 -34.94 -25.40 32.68
N PRO A 82 -35.06 -24.23 33.33
CA PRO A 82 -33.92 -23.40 33.69
C PRO A 82 -33.09 -23.98 34.84
N ALA A 83 -33.63 -24.96 35.58
CA ALA A 83 -32.93 -25.64 36.67
C ALA A 83 -31.94 -26.72 36.18
N ARG A 84 -31.91 -27.05 34.88
CA ARG A 84 -30.86 -27.91 34.32
C ARG A 84 -29.53 -27.14 34.23
N GLU A 85 -28.43 -27.75 34.69
CA GLU A 85 -27.09 -27.13 34.73
C GLU A 85 -26.63 -26.52 33.38
N ASP A 86 -27.11 -27.05 32.25
CA ASP A 86 -26.69 -26.66 30.90
C ASP A 86 -27.61 -25.64 30.20
N PHE A 87 -28.65 -25.10 30.85
CA PHE A 87 -29.62 -24.17 30.23
C PHE A 87 -28.94 -23.03 29.47
N ARG A 88 -28.07 -22.28 30.14
CA ARG A 88 -27.34 -21.14 29.54
C ARG A 88 -26.49 -21.55 28.34
N LYS A 89 -25.86 -22.72 28.41
CA LYS A 89 -25.01 -23.25 27.33
C LYS A 89 -25.84 -23.62 26.09
N ARG A 90 -27.02 -24.21 26.28
CA ARG A 90 -27.96 -24.51 25.20
C ARG A 90 -28.52 -23.24 24.58
N THR A 91 -28.87 -22.24 25.39
CA THR A 91 -29.33 -20.93 24.90
C THR A 91 -28.24 -20.18 24.11
N LEU A 92 -26.99 -20.23 24.57
CA LEU A 92 -25.85 -19.67 23.82
C LEU A 92 -25.60 -20.39 22.49
N ARG A 93 -25.80 -21.71 22.41
CA ARG A 93 -25.76 -22.44 21.14
C ARG A 93 -26.87 -22.00 20.18
N LYS A 94 -28.08 -21.73 20.68
CA LYS A 94 -29.19 -21.19 19.88
C LYS A 94 -28.86 -19.79 19.34
N ALA A 95 -28.25 -18.93 20.15
CA ALA A 95 -27.76 -17.62 19.71
C ALA A 95 -26.67 -17.74 18.62
N LEU A 96 -25.72 -18.67 18.80
CA LEU A 96 -24.68 -18.95 17.81
C LEU A 96 -25.25 -19.48 16.49
N TYR A 97 -26.31 -20.29 16.53
CA TYR A 97 -26.96 -20.80 15.33
C TYR A 97 -27.71 -19.69 14.59
N ALA A 98 -28.41 -18.81 15.32
CA ALA A 98 -29.10 -17.66 14.74
C ALA A 98 -28.12 -16.72 14.03
N ILE A 99 -26.95 -16.43 14.62
CA ILE A 99 -25.96 -15.56 13.96
C ILE A 99 -25.30 -16.21 12.74
N LEU A 100 -25.10 -17.54 12.73
CA LEU A 100 -24.63 -18.26 11.53
C LEU A 100 -25.66 -18.22 10.39
N LEU A 101 -26.95 -18.31 10.72
CA LEU A 101 -28.03 -18.16 9.74
C LEU A 101 -28.11 -16.72 9.20
N PHE A 102 -27.96 -15.70 10.06
CA PHE A 102 -27.86 -14.30 9.63
C PHE A 102 -26.78 -14.13 8.54
N TYR A 103 -25.56 -14.59 8.82
CA TYR A 103 -24.46 -14.45 7.86
C TYR A 103 -24.65 -15.32 6.61
N GLY A 104 -25.08 -16.57 6.75
CA GLY A 104 -25.29 -17.46 5.60
C GLY A 104 -26.39 -16.98 4.66
N ILE A 105 -27.50 -16.50 5.21
CA ILE A 105 -28.66 -16.03 4.44
C ILE A 105 -28.38 -14.68 3.82
N GLY A 106 -27.80 -13.75 4.60
CA GLY A 106 -27.43 -12.45 4.07
C GLY A 106 -26.42 -12.55 2.93
N PHE A 107 -25.49 -13.51 3.01
CA PHE A 107 -24.51 -13.78 1.98
C PHE A 107 -25.15 -14.32 0.69
N LEU A 108 -26.00 -15.33 0.80
CA LEU A 108 -26.73 -15.89 -0.34
C LEU A 108 -27.66 -14.85 -0.99
N ASN A 109 -28.32 -14.01 -0.19
CA ASN A 109 -29.20 -12.95 -0.68
C ASN A 109 -28.43 -11.93 -1.52
N GLU A 110 -27.34 -11.37 -1.00
CA GLU A 110 -26.60 -10.33 -1.73
C GLU A 110 -25.90 -10.88 -3.00
N ILE A 111 -25.35 -12.10 -2.97
CA ILE A 111 -24.63 -12.68 -4.11
C ILE A 111 -25.57 -13.24 -5.17
N ILE A 112 -26.52 -14.08 -4.75
CA ILE A 112 -27.38 -14.81 -5.68
C ILE A 112 -28.54 -13.92 -6.12
N ILE A 113 -29.14 -13.18 -5.19
CA ILE A 113 -30.35 -12.39 -5.44
C ILE A 113 -30.01 -10.96 -5.83
N ASN A 114 -28.94 -10.34 -5.34
CA ASN A 114 -28.60 -8.96 -5.74
C ASN A 114 -27.43 -8.87 -6.75
N HIS A 115 -26.94 -10.01 -7.27
CA HIS A 115 -25.79 -10.12 -8.18
C HIS A 115 -24.56 -9.31 -7.74
N ARG A 116 -24.42 -9.14 -6.43
CA ARG A 116 -23.34 -8.35 -5.88
C ARG A 116 -22.06 -9.16 -5.87
N ALA A 117 -20.94 -8.50 -6.18
CA ALA A 117 -19.62 -9.10 -6.06
C ALA A 117 -19.47 -9.79 -4.69
N VAL A 118 -19.04 -11.05 -4.73
CA VAL A 118 -18.94 -11.94 -3.56
C VAL A 118 -18.20 -11.25 -2.42
N PHE A 119 -17.12 -10.53 -2.74
CA PHE A 119 -16.28 -9.88 -1.76
C PHE A 119 -16.91 -8.62 -1.15
N ALA A 120 -17.54 -7.77 -1.96
CA ALA A 120 -18.28 -6.60 -1.46
C ALA A 120 -19.39 -7.03 -0.50
N THR A 121 -20.04 -8.16 -0.80
CA THR A 121 -20.99 -8.81 0.09
C THR A 121 -20.34 -9.31 1.37
N VAL A 122 -19.23 -10.07 1.31
CA VAL A 122 -18.50 -10.52 2.52
C VAL A 122 -18.18 -9.33 3.41
N LYS A 123 -17.58 -8.26 2.83
CA LYS A 123 -17.15 -7.05 3.54
C LYS A 123 -18.32 -6.40 4.27
N ASP A 124 -19.38 -6.07 3.55
CA ASP A 124 -20.48 -5.28 4.11
C ASP A 124 -21.35 -6.08 5.07
N LEU A 125 -21.53 -7.38 4.82
CA LEU A 125 -22.31 -8.24 5.70
C LEU A 125 -21.57 -8.53 7.01
N LEU A 126 -20.25 -8.77 6.96
CA LEU A 126 -19.41 -9.02 8.15
C LEU A 126 -19.15 -7.76 8.97
N ALA A 127 -18.90 -6.63 8.31
CA ALA A 127 -18.81 -5.32 8.98
C ALA A 127 -20.19 -4.80 9.42
N VAL A 128 -21.26 -5.53 9.07
CA VAL A 128 -22.66 -5.17 9.33
C VAL A 128 -23.01 -3.80 8.74
N LEU A 129 -22.31 -3.35 7.70
CA LEU A 129 -22.60 -2.12 6.95
C LEU A 129 -23.86 -2.24 6.09
N ARG A 130 -24.29 -3.47 5.81
CA ARG A 130 -25.52 -3.76 5.08
C ARG A 130 -26.17 -5.02 5.64
N ILE A 131 -27.38 -4.87 6.19
CA ILE A 131 -28.19 -6.00 6.64
C ILE A 131 -29.31 -6.21 5.62
N PRO A 132 -29.35 -7.35 4.91
CA PRO A 132 -30.51 -7.72 4.12
C PRO A 132 -31.72 -7.92 5.03
N ASP A 133 -32.87 -7.35 4.65
CA ASP A 133 -34.13 -7.44 5.42
C ASP A 133 -34.49 -8.91 5.75
N THR A 134 -34.21 -9.83 4.82
CA THR A 134 -34.44 -11.27 4.96
C THR A 134 -33.56 -11.94 6.03
N ALA A 135 -32.37 -11.38 6.31
CA ALA A 135 -31.44 -11.88 7.31
C ALA A 135 -31.63 -11.23 8.68
N ALA A 136 -32.15 -9.99 8.74
CA ALA A 136 -32.28 -9.18 9.95
C ALA A 136 -32.95 -9.89 11.13
N ILE A 137 -33.95 -10.74 10.86
CA ILE A 137 -34.66 -11.48 11.91
C ILE A 137 -33.76 -12.43 12.72
N PHE A 138 -32.75 -13.03 12.08
CA PHE A 138 -31.86 -13.97 12.74
C PHE A 138 -30.87 -13.23 13.67
N LEU A 139 -30.54 -11.98 13.34
CA LEU A 139 -29.83 -11.08 14.24
C LEU A 139 -30.69 -10.74 15.46
N THR A 140 -31.98 -10.43 15.26
CA THR A 140 -32.94 -10.20 16.36
C THR A 140 -33.09 -11.43 17.26
N LEU A 141 -33.23 -12.63 16.69
CA LEU A 141 -33.28 -13.88 17.45
C LEU A 141 -32.00 -14.14 18.23
N CYS A 142 -30.83 -13.83 17.65
CA CYS A 142 -29.56 -13.92 18.36
C CYS A 142 -29.56 -13.04 19.62
N VAL A 143 -29.99 -11.78 19.48
CA VAL A 143 -30.09 -10.83 20.60
C VAL A 143 -31.07 -11.35 21.67
N LEU A 144 -32.24 -11.85 21.29
CA LEU A 144 -33.22 -12.42 22.22
C LEU A 144 -32.68 -13.64 22.98
N PHE A 145 -31.99 -14.57 22.29
CA PHE A 145 -31.37 -15.71 22.95
C PHE A 145 -30.20 -15.30 23.85
N LEU A 146 -29.40 -14.30 23.47
CA LEU A 146 -28.37 -13.75 24.35
C LEU A 146 -29.01 -13.12 25.60
N LEU A 147 -30.06 -12.31 25.44
CA LEU A 147 -30.82 -11.73 26.56
C LEU A 147 -31.33 -12.83 27.51
N CYS A 148 -31.92 -13.91 26.99
CA CYS A 148 -32.32 -15.04 27.82
C CYS A 148 -31.12 -15.75 28.46
N ALA A 149 -29.99 -15.90 27.78
CA ALA A 149 -28.83 -16.60 28.31
C ALA A 149 -28.17 -15.85 29.49
N PHE A 150 -28.21 -14.51 29.49
CA PHE A 150 -27.53 -13.67 30.49
C PHE A 150 -28.47 -13.07 31.53
N CYS A 151 -29.72 -12.77 31.18
CA CYS A 151 -30.68 -12.05 32.02
C CYS A 151 -31.87 -12.91 32.48
N TRP A 152 -31.81 -14.24 32.34
CA TRP A 152 -32.91 -15.14 32.70
C TRP A 152 -33.51 -14.91 34.10
N PRO A 153 -32.73 -14.74 35.18
CA PRO A 153 -33.31 -14.58 36.52
C PRO A 153 -34.22 -13.35 36.65
N TRP A 154 -33.87 -12.27 35.94
CA TRP A 154 -34.68 -11.05 35.87
C TRP A 154 -35.91 -11.25 35.00
N ILE A 155 -35.72 -11.87 33.82
CA ILE A 155 -36.81 -12.23 32.90
C ILE A 155 -37.84 -13.13 33.61
N GLU A 156 -37.37 -14.13 34.34
CA GLU A 156 -38.21 -15.07 35.08
C GLU A 156 -38.98 -14.38 36.22
N LYS A 157 -38.35 -13.44 36.93
CA LYS A 157 -39.01 -12.64 37.97
C LYS A 157 -40.11 -11.75 37.36
N CYS A 158 -39.86 -11.15 36.20
CA CYS A 158 -40.86 -10.39 35.46
C CYS A 158 -42.02 -11.27 34.98
N LEU A 159 -41.73 -12.47 34.47
CA LEU A 159 -42.75 -13.43 34.00
C LEU A 159 -43.67 -13.95 35.12
N LYS A 160 -43.21 -13.94 36.38
CA LYS A 160 -44.00 -14.34 37.56
C LYS A 160 -44.85 -13.21 38.16
N ALA A 161 -44.67 -11.97 37.71
CA ALA A 161 -45.39 -10.79 38.21
C ALA A 161 -46.34 -10.25 37.12
N PRO A 162 -47.62 -10.64 37.09
CA PRO A 162 -48.52 -10.37 35.96
C PRO A 162 -48.73 -8.87 35.68
N LEU A 163 -48.76 -8.02 36.72
CA LEU A 163 -48.83 -6.56 36.59
C LEU A 163 -47.55 -5.93 36.02
N LEU A 164 -46.37 -6.46 36.40
CA LEU A 164 -45.08 -5.97 35.93
C LEU A 164 -44.83 -6.40 34.48
N LEU A 165 -45.24 -7.61 34.14
CA LEU A 165 -45.24 -8.13 32.79
C LEU A 165 -46.21 -7.36 31.89
N ALA A 166 -47.43 -7.09 32.37
CA ALA A 166 -48.38 -6.24 31.67
C ALA A 166 -47.83 -4.82 31.47
N ALA A 167 -47.14 -4.24 32.46
CA ALA A 167 -46.50 -2.93 32.36
C ALA A 167 -45.31 -2.90 31.38
N VAL A 168 -44.47 -3.94 31.35
CA VAL A 168 -43.37 -4.09 30.38
C VAL A 168 -43.91 -4.30 28.97
N CYS A 169 -44.98 -5.10 28.83
CA CYS A 169 -45.69 -5.31 27.57
C CYS A 169 -46.38 -4.03 27.09
N LEU A 170 -47.03 -3.28 27.99
CA LEU A 170 -47.69 -2.01 27.69
C LEU A 170 -46.66 -0.93 27.34
N ALA A 171 -45.53 -0.85 28.06
CA ALA A 171 -44.44 0.06 27.75
C ALA A 171 -43.81 -0.27 26.38
N GLY A 172 -43.47 -1.53 26.11
CA GLY A 172 -42.94 -1.95 24.81
C GLY A 172 -43.91 -1.72 23.65
N PHE A 173 -45.20 -1.90 23.90
CA PHE A 173 -46.27 -1.54 22.96
C PHE A 173 -46.34 -0.03 22.76
N LEU A 174 -46.37 0.79 23.83
CA LEU A 174 -46.37 2.26 23.80
C LEU A 174 -45.14 2.86 23.09
N PHE A 175 -43.95 2.25 23.24
CA PHE A 175 -42.73 2.63 22.51
C PHE A 175 -42.86 2.47 20.99
N SER A 176 -43.79 1.63 20.52
CA SER A 176 -44.10 1.46 19.10
C SER A 176 -44.88 2.64 18.51
N PHE A 177 -45.38 3.55 19.37
CA PHE A 177 -46.18 4.73 19.00
C PHE A 177 -45.43 6.07 19.15
N LEU A 178 -44.13 6.05 19.51
CA LEU A 178 -43.33 7.28 19.60
C LEU A 178 -42.92 7.79 18.19
N PRO A 179 -42.87 9.12 17.97
CA PRO A 179 -42.41 9.70 16.71
C PRO A 179 -40.95 9.34 16.40
N GLU A 180 -40.61 9.29 15.12
CA GLU A 180 -39.23 9.10 14.66
C GLU A 180 -38.29 10.10 15.35
N GLY A 181 -37.29 9.58 16.09
CA GLY A 181 -36.20 10.38 16.66
C GLY A 181 -36.24 10.61 18.18
N LEU A 182 -37.31 10.30 18.92
CA LEU A 182 -37.36 10.61 20.36
C LEU A 182 -36.67 9.55 21.24
N LEU A 183 -36.94 8.26 21.03
CA LEU A 183 -36.33 7.12 21.75
C LEU A 183 -36.37 5.85 20.86
N GLY A 184 -35.28 5.56 20.15
CA GLY A 184 -34.84 4.18 19.89
C GLY A 184 -35.55 3.32 18.83
N TYR A 185 -35.58 3.73 17.56
CA TYR A 185 -35.43 2.77 16.44
C TYR A 185 -33.95 2.45 16.13
N GLY A 186 -33.05 2.86 17.03
CA GLY A 186 -31.63 3.07 16.74
C GLY A 186 -30.67 2.33 17.65
N VAL A 187 -30.81 1.01 17.79
CA VAL A 187 -29.70 0.17 18.32
C VAL A 187 -29.18 -0.79 17.27
N ILE A 188 -29.92 -1.09 16.20
CA ILE A 188 -29.37 -1.86 15.07
C ILE A 188 -28.97 -0.90 13.95
N GLY A 189 -29.87 -0.01 13.49
CA GLY A 189 -29.55 0.96 12.43
C GLY A 189 -28.40 1.95 12.75
N VAL A 190 -28.13 2.21 14.04
CA VAL A 190 -26.99 3.05 14.49
C VAL A 190 -25.65 2.31 14.42
N PHE A 191 -25.65 0.98 14.52
CA PHE A 191 -24.42 0.17 14.42
C PHE A 191 -24.11 -0.25 12.99
N THR A 192 -25.06 -0.08 12.06
CA THR A 192 -25.04 -0.78 10.77
C THR A 192 -25.20 0.12 9.54
N GLY A 193 -25.37 1.44 9.73
CA GLY A 193 -25.45 2.41 8.63
C GLY A 193 -26.63 2.23 7.65
N SER A 194 -27.57 1.34 7.97
CA SER A 194 -28.72 1.02 7.12
C SER A 194 -29.76 2.14 7.16
N ASP A 195 -30.43 2.36 6.02
CA ASP A 195 -31.55 3.29 5.90
C ASP A 195 -32.60 3.00 6.99
N ARG A 196 -32.99 4.04 7.75
CA ARG A 196 -33.69 3.91 9.05
C ARG A 196 -35.05 3.21 8.96
N LEU A 197 -35.58 3.08 7.75
CA LEU A 197 -36.85 2.44 7.41
C LEU A 197 -36.84 0.90 7.50
N GLY A 198 -35.67 0.25 7.50
CA GLY A 198 -35.56 -1.23 7.55
C GLY A 198 -35.37 -1.82 8.96
N ALA A 199 -35.23 -0.98 10.00
CA ALA A 199 -34.96 -1.46 11.35
C ALA A 199 -36.21 -2.09 11.99
N VAL A 200 -36.23 -3.42 12.05
CA VAL A 200 -37.24 -4.23 12.76
C VAL A 200 -37.32 -3.76 14.23
N PRO A 201 -38.43 -3.18 14.70
CA PRO A 201 -38.53 -2.67 16.06
C PRO A 201 -38.42 -3.81 17.07
N LEU A 202 -37.37 -3.81 17.88
CA LEU A 202 -37.06 -4.90 18.84
C LEU A 202 -38.21 -5.13 19.85
N PHE A 203 -38.91 -4.06 20.23
CA PHE A 203 -39.91 -4.05 21.31
C PHE A 203 -41.23 -4.81 20.99
N PRO A 204 -41.88 -4.63 19.83
CA PRO A 204 -42.99 -5.48 19.36
C PRO A 204 -42.67 -6.97 19.35
N TYR A 205 -41.45 -7.33 18.95
CA TYR A 205 -41.02 -8.73 18.88
C TYR A 205 -40.67 -9.33 20.24
N LEU A 206 -40.19 -8.51 21.19
CA LEU A 206 -40.07 -8.90 22.60
C LEU A 206 -41.43 -9.34 23.17
N PHE A 207 -42.52 -8.63 22.85
CA PHE A 207 -43.87 -9.02 23.26
C PHE A 207 -44.27 -10.40 22.70
N VAL A 208 -44.11 -10.60 21.40
CA VAL A 208 -44.44 -11.88 20.72
C VAL A 208 -43.59 -13.03 21.27
N PHE A 209 -42.32 -12.77 21.58
CA PHE A 209 -41.42 -13.74 22.20
C PHE A 209 -41.83 -14.11 23.63
N PHE A 210 -42.17 -13.13 24.48
CA PHE A 210 -42.63 -13.42 25.84
C PHE A 210 -44.01 -14.07 25.88
N ALA A 211 -44.91 -13.73 24.95
CA ALA A 211 -46.19 -14.41 24.78
C ALA A 211 -45.97 -15.91 24.54
N GLY A 212 -45.04 -16.29 23.65
CA GLY A 212 -44.67 -17.68 23.43
C GLY A 212 -44.13 -18.38 24.69
N ILE A 213 -43.28 -17.70 25.47
CA ILE A 213 -42.76 -18.24 26.74
C ILE A 213 -43.91 -18.58 27.72
N LEU A 214 -44.87 -17.66 27.87
CA LEU A 214 -46.02 -17.85 28.76
C LEU A 214 -46.94 -18.97 28.28
N THR A 215 -47.22 -19.02 26.98
CA THR A 215 -48.05 -20.07 26.38
C THR A 215 -47.46 -21.45 26.64
N ALA A 216 -46.15 -21.62 26.48
CA ALA A 216 -45.48 -22.89 26.76
C ALA A 216 -45.51 -23.27 28.25
N ARG A 217 -45.37 -22.31 29.17
CA ARG A 217 -45.40 -22.56 30.63
C ARG A 217 -46.78 -22.95 31.15
N ASN A 218 -47.82 -22.29 30.67
CA ASN A 218 -49.21 -22.67 30.99
C ASN A 218 -49.55 -24.07 30.47
N PHE A 219 -48.86 -24.54 29.42
CA PHE A 219 -48.99 -25.90 28.89
C PHE A 219 -48.25 -26.94 29.75
N SER A 220 -47.11 -26.61 30.34
CA SER A 220 -46.35 -27.52 31.21
C SER A 220 -46.93 -27.72 32.61
N ASP A 221 -47.73 -26.76 33.11
CA ASP A 221 -48.38 -26.84 34.43
C ASP A 221 -49.70 -27.65 34.41
N MET A 222 -50.25 -27.97 33.24
CA MET A 222 -51.36 -28.93 33.09
C MET A 222 -50.84 -30.38 33.17
N ARG A 223 -50.61 -30.89 34.39
CA ARG A 223 -50.36 -32.32 34.61
C ARG A 223 -51.59 -33.15 34.22
N ILE A 224 -51.43 -34.08 33.28
CA ILE A 224 -52.33 -35.22 33.08
C ILE A 224 -52.19 -36.11 34.34
N PRO A 225 -53.28 -36.57 34.98
CA PRO A 225 -53.19 -37.34 36.21
C PRO A 225 -52.45 -38.67 35.98
N GLU A 226 -51.51 -38.98 36.86
CA GLU A 226 -50.92 -40.32 36.98
C GLU A 226 -52.00 -41.28 37.49
N THR A 227 -52.19 -42.42 36.82
CA THR A 227 -52.98 -43.54 37.35
C THR A 227 -52.07 -44.68 37.81
N ASP A 228 -52.43 -45.21 38.97
CA ASP A 228 -51.69 -46.16 39.81
C ASP A 228 -51.60 -47.60 39.27
N ALA A 229 -50.74 -48.36 39.97
CA ALA A 229 -50.29 -49.72 39.75
C ALA A 229 -51.39 -50.79 39.55
N ALA A 230 -51.49 -51.36 38.34
CA ALA A 230 -51.67 -52.80 38.06
C ALA A 230 -51.72 -53.08 36.54
N GLY A 231 -50.70 -53.76 36.01
CA GLY A 231 -50.74 -54.71 34.87
C GLY A 231 -51.31 -54.32 33.49
N MET A 232 -50.40 -54.15 32.50
CA MET A 232 -50.50 -54.40 31.04
C MET A 232 -51.67 -53.77 30.23
N ASN A 233 -51.51 -53.16 29.05
CA ASN A 233 -50.58 -53.37 27.95
C ASN A 233 -50.50 -52.11 27.05
N ARG A 234 -49.38 -52.02 26.31
CA ARG A 234 -49.10 -51.28 25.07
C ARG A 234 -50.25 -50.47 24.45
N ASN A 235 -50.12 -49.14 24.49
CA ASN A 235 -50.14 -48.28 23.30
C ASN A 235 -49.72 -46.87 23.70
N GLY A 236 -48.51 -46.47 23.31
CA GLY A 236 -48.13 -45.06 23.27
C GLY A 236 -48.93 -44.36 22.17
N ARG A 237 -50.20 -44.05 22.43
CA ARG A 237 -50.96 -43.12 21.60
C ARG A 237 -50.45 -41.72 21.93
N HIS A 238 -49.81 -41.11 20.94
CA HIS A 238 -49.64 -39.67 20.84
C HIS A 238 -50.99 -38.99 21.03
N ALA A 239 -51.02 -37.85 21.72
CA ALA A 239 -52.19 -36.98 21.79
C ALA A 239 -52.76 -36.78 20.38
N SER A 240 -54.02 -37.11 20.19
CA SER A 240 -54.67 -37.01 18.89
C SER A 240 -55.10 -35.56 18.64
N LEU A 241 -55.13 -35.11 17.37
CA LEU A 241 -55.56 -33.77 16.96
C LEU A 241 -56.86 -33.25 17.66
N PRO A 242 -57.86 -34.09 17.96
CA PRO A 242 -59.06 -33.68 18.70
C PRO A 242 -58.82 -33.21 20.15
N GLU A 243 -57.78 -33.74 20.84
CA GLU A 243 -57.42 -33.37 22.21
C GLU A 243 -56.70 -32.02 22.28
N ILE A 244 -55.95 -31.66 21.24
CA ILE A 244 -55.39 -30.31 21.06
C ILE A 244 -56.52 -29.29 20.81
N PHE A 245 -57.55 -29.69 20.05
CA PHE A 245 -58.72 -28.86 19.74
C PHE A 245 -59.58 -28.51 20.96
N THR A 246 -59.67 -29.40 21.94
CA THR A 246 -60.46 -29.18 23.16
C THR A 246 -59.77 -28.23 24.15
N VAL A 247 -58.44 -28.19 24.13
CA VAL A 247 -57.58 -27.34 24.98
C VAL A 247 -57.47 -25.91 24.44
N CYS A 248 -57.61 -25.70 23.13
CA CYS A 248 -57.62 -24.38 22.50
C CYS A 248 -58.97 -23.64 22.61
N LYS A 249 -60.06 -24.31 23.00
CA LYS A 249 -61.42 -23.73 23.12
C LYS A 249 -61.52 -22.46 23.99
N PRO A 250 -60.84 -22.32 25.14
CA PRO A 250 -60.90 -21.12 25.98
C PRO A 250 -60.20 -19.89 25.37
N LEU A 251 -59.35 -20.09 24.37
CA LEU A 251 -58.61 -19.03 23.68
C LEU A 251 -59.39 -18.45 22.49
N ILE A 252 -60.42 -19.15 21.99
CA ILE A 252 -61.27 -18.71 20.86
C ILE A 252 -61.93 -17.35 21.12
N PRO A 253 -62.49 -17.04 22.31
CA PRO A 253 -63.07 -15.72 22.60
C PRO A 253 -62.02 -14.60 22.66
N VAL A 254 -60.83 -14.88 23.22
CA VAL A 254 -59.73 -13.91 23.33
C VAL A 254 -59.14 -13.57 21.97
N THR A 255 -59.04 -14.57 21.09
CA THR A 255 -58.60 -14.40 19.71
C THR A 255 -59.65 -13.69 18.85
N ALA A 256 -60.95 -13.96 19.10
CA ALA A 256 -62.06 -13.26 18.45
C ALA A 256 -62.19 -11.79 18.87
N ILE A 257 -61.91 -11.46 20.13
CA ILE A 257 -61.86 -10.07 20.64
C ILE A 257 -60.65 -9.32 20.06
N ALA A 258 -59.49 -9.97 19.93
CA ALA A 258 -58.30 -9.40 19.29
C ALA A 258 -58.49 -9.18 17.77
N LEU A 259 -59.18 -10.10 17.10
CA LEU A 259 -59.57 -9.98 15.68
C LEU A 259 -60.66 -8.91 15.49
N ALA A 260 -61.63 -8.77 16.40
CA ALA A 260 -62.65 -7.72 16.36
C ALA A 260 -62.07 -6.33 16.63
N ALA A 261 -61.13 -6.20 17.57
CA ALA A 261 -60.39 -4.96 17.81
C ALA A 261 -59.49 -4.60 16.61
N GLY A 262 -58.85 -5.59 15.98
CA GLY A 262 -58.10 -5.41 14.73
C GLY A 262 -58.97 -4.98 13.54
N ALA A 263 -60.20 -5.50 13.44
CA ALA A 263 -61.16 -5.13 12.39
C ALA A 263 -61.71 -3.70 12.60
N VAL A 264 -62.01 -3.29 13.84
CA VAL A 264 -62.43 -1.91 14.18
C VAL A 264 -61.31 -0.90 13.90
N LEU A 265 -60.04 -1.28 14.12
CA LEU A 265 -58.88 -0.42 13.85
C LEU A 265 -58.48 -0.38 12.36
N ALA A 266 -58.80 -1.42 11.58
CA ALA A 266 -58.61 -1.44 10.12
C ALA A 266 -59.58 -0.48 9.39
N VAL A 267 -60.78 -0.29 9.94
CA VAL A 267 -61.78 0.69 9.46
C VAL A 267 -61.33 2.15 9.69
N LEU A 268 -60.35 2.39 10.58
CA LEU A 268 -59.80 3.71 10.91
C LEU A 268 -58.55 4.11 10.09
N HIS A 269 -58.20 3.38 9.02
CA HIS A 269 -57.12 3.71 8.06
C HIS A 269 -55.72 4.02 8.65
N LEU A 270 -55.24 3.22 9.61
CA LEU A 270 -53.86 3.30 10.10
C LEU A 270 -52.95 2.28 9.39
N LYS A 271 -51.95 2.76 8.62
CA LYS A 271 -51.13 1.99 7.66
C LYS A 271 -50.19 0.90 8.24
N HIS A 272 -49.94 0.84 9.54
CA HIS A 272 -48.93 -0.06 10.15
C HIS A 272 -49.40 -0.97 11.32
N PRO A 273 -50.40 -0.62 12.16
CA PRO A 273 -50.77 -1.44 13.33
C PRO A 273 -51.66 -2.67 13.02
N ALA A 274 -52.49 -2.63 11.98
CA ALA A 274 -53.43 -3.72 11.65
C ALA A 274 -52.70 -5.03 11.27
N ALA A 275 -51.51 -4.91 10.70
CA ALA A 275 -50.76 -6.05 10.19
C ALA A 275 -50.00 -6.84 11.27
N LEU A 276 -49.69 -6.20 12.42
CA LEU A 276 -49.05 -6.86 13.56
C LEU A 276 -50.04 -7.76 14.34
N LEU A 277 -51.32 -7.36 14.39
CA LEU A 277 -52.42 -8.11 15.02
C LEU A 277 -53.04 -9.17 14.09
N LEU A 278 -53.04 -8.96 12.77
CA LEU A 278 -53.35 -10.01 11.79
C LEU A 278 -52.23 -11.09 11.74
N GLY A 279 -50.96 -10.68 11.86
CA GLY A 279 -49.80 -11.58 11.85
C GLY A 279 -49.77 -12.58 13.01
N SER A 280 -50.27 -12.20 14.19
CA SER A 280 -50.38 -13.12 15.34
C SER A 280 -51.50 -14.17 15.18
N GLY A 281 -52.59 -13.83 14.49
CA GLY A 281 -53.63 -14.79 14.09
C GLY A 281 -53.17 -15.77 13.01
N CYS A 282 -52.40 -15.31 12.01
CA CYS A 282 -51.86 -16.15 10.95
C CYS A 282 -50.70 -17.07 11.41
N ALA A 283 -49.93 -16.68 12.43
CA ALA A 283 -48.89 -17.54 13.04
C ALA A 283 -49.46 -18.86 13.60
N TYR A 284 -50.73 -18.86 14.04
CA TYR A 284 -51.44 -20.05 14.53
C TYR A 284 -51.77 -21.04 13.40
N ILE A 285 -52.06 -20.53 12.19
CA ILE A 285 -52.36 -21.31 10.98
C ILE A 285 -51.07 -21.96 10.43
N CYS A 286 -49.93 -21.28 10.53
CA CYS A 286 -48.63 -21.83 10.08
C CYS A 286 -48.06 -22.94 10.98
N LEU A 287 -48.38 -22.93 12.27
CA LEU A 287 -48.09 -24.05 13.17
C LEU A 287 -48.83 -25.33 12.72
N PHE A 288 -50.03 -25.19 12.15
CA PHE A 288 -50.82 -26.29 11.61
C PHE A 288 -50.23 -26.87 10.31
N ILE A 289 -49.75 -26.01 9.40
CA ILE A 289 -49.13 -26.41 8.12
C ILE A 289 -47.76 -27.08 8.34
N SER A 290 -46.97 -26.59 9.30
CA SER A 290 -45.63 -27.12 9.62
C SER A 290 -45.68 -28.56 10.16
N ALA A 291 -46.78 -28.97 10.80
CA ALA A 291 -46.98 -30.33 11.28
C ALA A 291 -47.18 -31.36 10.15
N VAL A 292 -47.62 -30.92 8.96
CA VAL A 292 -47.95 -31.78 7.80
C VAL A 292 -46.72 -32.09 6.93
N LEU A 293 -45.72 -31.21 6.89
CA LEU A 293 -44.55 -31.30 5.98
C LEU A 293 -43.32 -32.05 6.56
N LEU A 294 -43.38 -32.44 7.83
CA LEU A 294 -42.31 -33.12 8.57
C LEU A 294 -41.69 -34.37 7.89
N PRO A 295 -42.46 -35.24 7.17
CA PRO A 295 -41.92 -36.47 6.59
C PRO A 295 -40.95 -36.26 5.41
N VAL A 296 -41.17 -35.23 4.58
CA VAL A 296 -40.38 -34.95 3.37
C VAL A 296 -38.98 -34.42 3.74
N TYR A 297 -38.89 -33.70 4.85
CA TYR A 297 -37.64 -33.11 5.35
C TYR A 297 -36.62 -34.17 5.82
N ARG A 298 -37.08 -35.27 6.43
CA ARG A 298 -36.20 -36.36 6.90
C ARG A 298 -35.38 -37.00 5.79
N ILE A 299 -35.91 -37.07 4.58
CA ILE A 299 -35.26 -37.70 3.43
C ILE A 299 -34.06 -36.87 2.95
N LEU A 300 -34.14 -35.54 3.01
CA LEU A 300 -33.09 -34.63 2.55
C LEU A 300 -31.92 -34.52 3.56
N GLU A 301 -32.20 -34.64 4.86
CA GLU A 301 -31.17 -34.57 5.91
C GLU A 301 -30.22 -35.79 5.86
N ASP A 302 -30.76 -36.99 5.66
CA ASP A 302 -29.96 -38.22 5.58
C ASP A 302 -28.98 -38.21 4.40
N PHE A 303 -29.36 -37.56 3.29
CA PHE A 303 -28.50 -37.41 2.12
C PHE A 303 -27.27 -36.52 2.39
N PHE A 304 -27.46 -35.33 2.97
CA PHE A 304 -26.39 -34.37 3.21
C PHE A 304 -25.41 -34.80 4.32
N PHE A 305 -25.92 -35.36 5.43
CA PHE A 305 -25.04 -35.83 6.51
C PHE A 305 -24.28 -37.11 6.15
N GLY A 306 -24.82 -37.93 5.25
CA GLY A 306 -24.12 -39.07 4.66
C GLY A 306 -22.84 -38.65 3.91
N LEU A 307 -22.90 -37.51 3.20
CA LEU A 307 -21.77 -36.95 2.45
C LEU A 307 -20.65 -36.45 3.38
N LEU A 308 -21.01 -35.71 4.42
CA LEU A 308 -20.06 -35.14 5.40
C LEU A 308 -19.32 -36.22 6.21
N ARG A 309 -19.99 -37.31 6.59
CA ARG A 309 -19.34 -38.43 7.30
C ARG A 309 -18.37 -39.23 6.43
N ARG A 310 -18.55 -39.23 5.10
CA ARG A 310 -17.59 -39.86 4.16
C ARG A 310 -16.31 -39.02 4.04
N ALA A 311 -16.43 -37.70 4.01
CA ALA A 311 -15.28 -36.79 3.98
C ALA A 311 -14.41 -36.89 5.25
N ASP A 312 -15.03 -37.03 6.43
CA ASP A 312 -14.29 -37.10 7.70
C ASP A 312 -13.56 -38.44 7.89
N ARG A 313 -14.13 -39.55 7.39
CA ARG A 313 -13.48 -40.88 7.41
C ARG A 313 -12.26 -40.95 6.48
N PHE A 314 -12.31 -40.31 5.32
CA PHE A 314 -11.16 -40.21 4.41
C PHE A 314 -9.98 -39.45 5.02
N ARG A 315 -10.26 -38.44 5.86
CA ARG A 315 -9.24 -37.62 6.53
C ARG A 315 -8.53 -38.35 7.68
N LEU A 316 -9.22 -39.26 8.36
CA LEU A 316 -8.69 -40.03 9.47
C LEU A 316 -7.76 -41.17 9.00
N SER A 317 -7.98 -41.75 7.82
CA SER A 317 -7.12 -42.80 7.27
C SER A 317 -5.73 -42.30 6.90
N VAL A 318 -5.59 -41.05 6.46
CA VAL A 318 -4.29 -40.41 6.14
C VAL A 318 -3.44 -40.18 7.39
N ARG A 319 -4.07 -40.03 8.56
CA ARG A 319 -3.39 -39.68 9.82
C ARG A 319 -2.68 -40.85 10.50
N ARG A 320 -3.08 -42.09 10.22
CA ARG A 320 -2.44 -43.31 10.77
C ARG A 320 -1.07 -43.63 10.16
N ARG A 321 -0.60 -42.90 9.14
CA ARG A 321 0.67 -43.17 8.44
C ARG A 321 1.86 -42.29 8.82
N ARG A 322 1.78 -41.39 9.82
CA ARG A 322 2.89 -40.48 10.15
C ARG A 322 3.29 -40.51 11.62
N GLU A 323 4.10 -41.51 11.96
CA GLU A 323 5.05 -41.46 13.06
C GLU A 323 6.43 -41.89 12.54
N SER A 324 7.04 -41.08 11.67
CA SER A 324 8.52 -40.97 11.58
C SER A 324 8.97 -39.82 10.68
N SER A 325 10.03 -39.15 11.14
CA SER A 325 10.97 -38.23 10.45
C SER A 325 10.65 -36.72 10.32
N ARG A 326 11.47 -35.92 11.02
CA ARG A 326 11.49 -34.45 11.14
C ARG A 326 11.56 -33.62 9.83
N PRO A 327 12.12 -34.10 8.69
CA PRO A 327 12.13 -33.33 7.44
C PRO A 327 10.76 -33.26 6.75
N LEU A 328 10.00 -34.36 6.81
CA LEU A 328 8.69 -34.47 6.16
C LEU A 328 7.67 -33.52 6.80
N ASP A 329 7.71 -33.35 8.12
CA ASP A 329 6.82 -32.42 8.84
C ASP A 329 7.08 -30.95 8.47
N ILE A 330 8.34 -30.56 8.31
CA ILE A 330 8.74 -29.22 7.86
C ILE A 330 8.31 -29.02 6.40
N PHE A 331 8.56 -30.01 5.55
CA PHE A 331 8.12 -29.98 4.16
C PHE A 331 6.60 -29.77 4.05
N LEU A 332 5.80 -30.55 4.78
CA LEU A 332 4.34 -30.43 4.79
C LEU A 332 3.85 -29.10 5.35
N TYR A 333 4.57 -28.57 6.35
CA TYR A 333 4.28 -27.23 6.85
C TYR A 333 4.42 -26.21 5.73
N TYR A 334 5.51 -26.24 4.97
CA TYR A 334 5.70 -25.29 3.88
C TYR A 334 4.74 -25.52 2.71
N VAL A 335 4.34 -26.76 2.41
CA VAL A 335 3.25 -27.04 1.47
C VAL A 335 1.94 -26.40 1.94
N GLY A 336 1.60 -26.56 3.23
CA GLY A 336 0.43 -25.91 3.83
C GLY A 336 0.53 -24.39 3.84
N TYR A 337 1.74 -23.85 4.03
CA TYR A 337 2.00 -22.41 3.96
C TYR A 337 1.79 -21.88 2.55
N CYS A 338 2.28 -22.58 1.53
CA CYS A 338 2.05 -22.22 0.13
C CYS A 338 0.57 -22.18 -0.19
N VAL A 339 -0.20 -23.21 0.17
CA VAL A 339 -1.65 -23.24 -0.07
C VAL A 339 -2.36 -22.09 0.65
N LEU A 340 -2.04 -21.86 1.92
CA LEU A 340 -2.62 -20.76 2.68
C LEU A 340 -2.26 -19.40 2.07
N PHE A 341 -1.00 -19.20 1.71
CA PHE A 341 -0.54 -17.96 1.11
C PHE A 341 -1.24 -17.70 -0.22
N LEU A 342 -1.36 -18.71 -1.10
CA LEU A 342 -2.05 -18.55 -2.38
C LEU A 342 -3.53 -18.17 -2.19
N ILE A 343 -4.22 -18.75 -1.21
CA ILE A 343 -5.59 -18.35 -0.86
C ILE A 343 -5.62 -16.90 -0.38
N MET A 344 -4.72 -16.51 0.52
CA MET A 344 -4.65 -15.15 1.06
C MET A 344 -4.30 -14.12 -0.03
N ALA A 345 -3.29 -14.41 -0.85
CA ALA A 345 -2.86 -13.57 -1.96
C ALA A 345 -3.98 -13.39 -2.99
N TYR A 346 -4.69 -14.47 -3.34
CA TYR A 346 -5.87 -14.37 -4.20
C TYR A 346 -6.91 -13.43 -3.58
N LEU A 347 -7.31 -13.65 -2.32
CA LEU A 347 -8.34 -12.84 -1.66
C LEU A 347 -7.96 -11.37 -1.46
N ILE A 348 -6.66 -11.06 -1.33
CA ILE A 348 -6.15 -9.69 -1.12
C ILE A 348 -5.93 -8.97 -2.45
N PHE A 349 -5.42 -9.66 -3.49
CA PHE A 349 -5.09 -9.02 -4.76
C PHE A 349 -6.17 -9.14 -5.83
N VAL A 350 -7.21 -9.97 -5.63
CA VAL A 350 -8.36 -10.05 -6.55
C VAL A 350 -9.04 -8.71 -6.85
N PRO A 351 -9.14 -7.72 -5.92
CA PRO A 351 -9.73 -6.43 -6.25
C PRO A 351 -9.00 -5.70 -7.37
N TYR A 352 -7.67 -5.85 -7.48
CA TYR A 352 -6.90 -5.29 -8.59
C TYR A 352 -7.34 -5.91 -9.91
N SER A 353 -7.40 -7.24 -9.99
CA SER A 353 -7.85 -7.92 -11.22
C SER A 353 -9.31 -7.63 -11.58
N GLU A 354 -10.22 -7.55 -10.59
CA GLU A 354 -11.65 -7.25 -10.83
C GLU A 354 -11.85 -5.83 -11.36
N ALA A 355 -11.02 -4.88 -10.94
CA ALA A 355 -11.04 -3.52 -11.46
C ALA A 355 -10.18 -3.32 -12.73
N GLY A 356 -9.62 -4.40 -13.29
CA GLY A 356 -8.75 -4.33 -14.45
C GLY A 356 -7.44 -3.58 -14.19
N ARG A 357 -6.92 -3.57 -12.96
CA ARG A 357 -5.69 -2.87 -12.55
C ARG A 357 -4.52 -3.84 -12.31
N THR A 358 -3.31 -3.35 -12.54
CA THR A 358 -2.04 -4.04 -12.26
C THR A 358 -1.54 -3.74 -10.84
N LEU A 359 -0.41 -4.33 -10.44
CA LEU A 359 0.34 -3.92 -9.24
C LEU A 359 1.42 -2.87 -9.55
N ILE A 360 1.33 -2.20 -10.70
CA ILE A 360 2.21 -1.07 -11.06
C ILE A 360 1.51 0.20 -10.60
N TRP A 361 2.14 0.89 -9.66
CA TRP A 361 1.68 2.20 -9.21
C TRP A 361 1.96 3.25 -10.29
N SER A 362 0.98 4.08 -10.65
CA SER A 362 1.09 4.97 -11.81
C SER A 362 2.12 6.10 -11.65
N VAL A 363 2.51 6.43 -10.42
CA VAL A 363 3.41 7.55 -10.13
C VAL A 363 4.89 7.15 -10.30
N ASP A 364 5.40 6.28 -9.43
CA ASP A 364 6.81 5.84 -9.51
C ASP A 364 6.98 4.56 -10.34
N GLY A 365 5.95 3.70 -10.38
CA GLY A 365 5.98 2.44 -11.14
C GLY A 365 6.27 2.67 -12.62
N LEU A 366 5.48 3.53 -13.27
CA LEU A 366 5.64 3.83 -14.69
C LEU A 366 6.84 4.73 -15.01
N GLY A 367 7.01 5.84 -14.29
CA GLY A 367 8.06 6.81 -14.63
C GLY A 367 9.48 6.39 -14.22
N GLN A 368 9.64 5.37 -13.38
CA GLN A 368 10.93 5.00 -12.80
C GLN A 368 11.24 3.49 -12.89
N TYR A 369 10.38 2.63 -12.35
CA TYR A 369 10.74 1.22 -12.16
C TYR A 369 10.61 0.40 -13.45
N VAL A 370 9.51 0.57 -14.18
CA VAL A 370 9.26 -0.22 -15.40
C VAL A 370 10.30 0.08 -16.50
N PRO A 371 10.65 1.35 -16.83
CA PRO A 371 11.71 1.65 -17.79
C PRO A 371 13.07 1.07 -17.38
N LYS A 372 13.41 1.11 -16.09
CA LYS A 372 14.65 0.50 -15.57
C LYS A 372 14.65 -1.03 -15.71
N VAL A 373 13.51 -1.69 -15.45
CA VAL A 373 13.39 -3.14 -15.67
C VAL A 373 13.49 -3.47 -17.16
N HIS A 374 12.83 -2.70 -18.03
CA HIS A 374 12.92 -2.88 -19.48
C HIS A 374 14.37 -2.75 -19.97
N ARG A 375 15.08 -1.72 -19.50
CA ARG A 375 16.50 -1.51 -19.77
C ARG A 375 17.37 -2.66 -19.25
N PHE A 376 17.14 -3.10 -18.01
CA PHE A 376 17.85 -4.22 -17.40
C PHE A 376 17.70 -5.52 -18.22
N LEU A 377 16.48 -5.84 -18.68
CA LEU A 377 16.22 -7.01 -19.51
C LEU A 377 16.95 -6.96 -20.85
N SER A 378 17.11 -5.75 -21.39
CA SER A 378 17.75 -5.53 -22.68
C SER A 378 19.27 -5.60 -22.58
N TYR A 379 19.87 -5.06 -21.50
CA TYR A 379 21.32 -4.82 -21.41
C TYR A 379 22.13 -5.91 -20.71
N ILE A 380 21.58 -6.52 -19.66
CA ILE A 380 22.31 -7.53 -18.88
C ILE A 380 22.79 -8.73 -19.70
N PRO A 381 22.02 -9.26 -20.68
CA PRO A 381 22.51 -10.33 -21.55
C PRO A 381 23.80 -9.95 -22.30
N PHE A 382 23.91 -8.72 -22.81
CA PHE A 382 25.09 -8.23 -23.52
C PHE A 382 26.29 -8.07 -22.58
N ILE A 383 26.08 -7.50 -21.39
CA ILE A 383 27.15 -7.40 -20.37
C ILE A 383 27.73 -8.79 -20.06
N PHE A 384 26.91 -9.83 -19.96
CA PHE A 384 27.44 -11.19 -19.78
C PHE A 384 28.16 -11.72 -21.01
N GLN A 385 27.67 -11.44 -22.22
CA GLN A 385 28.35 -11.84 -23.45
C GLN A 385 29.75 -11.21 -23.52
N ASP A 386 29.88 -9.91 -23.23
CA ASP A 386 31.17 -9.22 -23.14
C ASP A 386 32.11 -9.91 -22.15
N ILE A 387 31.65 -10.10 -20.90
CA ILE A 387 32.45 -10.74 -19.85
C ILE A 387 32.89 -12.15 -20.25
N LEU A 388 32.01 -12.93 -20.88
CA LEU A 388 32.30 -14.29 -21.35
C LEU A 388 33.28 -14.32 -22.53
N GLN A 389 33.29 -13.28 -23.36
CA GLN A 389 34.25 -13.10 -24.45
C GLN A 389 35.60 -12.52 -23.97
N GLY A 390 35.71 -12.19 -22.67
CA GLY A 390 36.91 -11.59 -22.08
C GLY A 390 36.97 -10.06 -22.22
N ASN A 391 35.89 -9.43 -22.68
CA ASN A 391 35.72 -7.98 -22.66
C ASN A 391 35.21 -7.54 -21.28
N PHE A 392 36.04 -6.84 -20.52
CA PHE A 392 35.70 -6.31 -19.19
C PHE A 392 35.31 -4.82 -19.23
N ASP A 393 35.30 -4.19 -20.40
CA ASP A 393 34.85 -2.82 -20.62
C ASP A 393 33.37 -2.80 -21.07
N PHE A 394 32.52 -3.49 -20.31
CA PHE A 394 31.08 -3.52 -20.55
C PHE A 394 30.43 -2.18 -20.18
N GLN A 395 29.22 -1.94 -20.66
CA GLN A 395 28.51 -0.66 -20.49
C GLN A 395 28.31 -0.26 -19.02
N GLN A 396 28.94 0.84 -18.62
CA GLN A 396 28.90 1.46 -17.30
C GLN A 396 28.21 2.83 -17.31
N TYR A 397 28.14 3.49 -18.48
CA TYR A 397 27.43 4.76 -18.67
C TYR A 397 26.28 4.62 -19.68
N ASP A 398 25.17 5.30 -19.42
CA ASP A 398 23.98 5.30 -20.26
C ASP A 398 23.63 6.72 -20.70
N PHE A 399 23.89 7.03 -21.97
CA PHE A 399 23.59 8.33 -22.59
C PHE A 399 22.07 8.58 -22.77
N THR A 400 21.25 7.52 -22.72
CA THR A 400 19.79 7.64 -22.87
C THR A 400 19.09 8.03 -21.56
N SER A 401 19.81 7.96 -20.42
CA SER A 401 19.26 8.25 -19.10
C SER A 401 19.33 9.75 -18.77
N GLY A 402 18.37 10.53 -19.28
CA GLY A 402 18.45 12.00 -19.24
C GLY A 402 19.73 12.49 -19.90
N LEU A 403 20.37 13.52 -19.33
CA LEU A 403 21.65 14.05 -19.83
C LEU A 403 22.82 13.04 -19.85
N GLY A 404 22.60 11.83 -19.31
CA GLY A 404 23.53 10.74 -19.21
C GLY A 404 23.77 10.39 -17.74
N ALA A 405 23.76 9.09 -17.42
CA ALA A 405 23.95 8.61 -16.04
C ALA A 405 24.67 7.26 -15.99
N THR A 406 25.26 6.96 -14.84
CA THR A 406 25.77 5.62 -14.55
C THR A 406 24.67 4.56 -14.70
N VAL A 407 24.99 3.44 -15.35
CA VAL A 407 24.08 2.29 -15.47
C VAL A 407 23.73 1.76 -14.07
N ALA A 408 22.46 1.83 -13.71
CA ALA A 408 21.97 1.36 -12.42
C ALA A 408 21.71 -0.17 -12.43
N ILE A 409 22.70 -0.96 -12.00
CA ILE A 409 22.53 -2.41 -11.83
C ILE A 409 22.00 -2.72 -10.42
N SER A 410 20.89 -3.45 -10.34
CA SER A 410 20.38 -3.99 -9.08
C SER A 410 21.05 -5.33 -8.74
N TYR A 411 21.60 -5.44 -7.53
CA TYR A 411 22.20 -6.69 -7.03
C TYR A 411 21.24 -7.52 -6.14
N ASP A 412 19.96 -7.12 -6.02
CA ASP A 412 18.94 -7.92 -5.33
C ASP A 412 18.67 -9.21 -6.11
N PRO A 413 18.92 -10.43 -5.56
CA PRO A 413 18.73 -11.68 -6.30
C PRO A 413 17.31 -11.89 -6.83
N ILE A 414 16.29 -11.29 -6.20
CA ILE A 414 14.91 -11.39 -6.70
C ILE A 414 14.73 -10.53 -7.95
N TYR A 415 15.49 -9.44 -8.10
CA TYR A 415 15.49 -8.61 -9.31
C TYR A 415 16.02 -9.37 -10.52
N TRP A 416 17.01 -10.24 -10.34
CA TRP A 416 17.55 -11.08 -11.42
C TRP A 416 16.54 -12.07 -12.01
N LEU A 417 15.45 -12.37 -11.29
CA LEU A 417 14.35 -13.18 -11.81
C LEU A 417 13.57 -12.50 -12.95
N TYR A 418 13.75 -11.19 -13.16
CA TYR A 418 13.20 -10.53 -14.34
C TYR A 418 13.73 -11.17 -15.63
N LEU A 419 14.99 -11.64 -15.67
CA LEU A 419 15.59 -12.27 -16.86
C LEU A 419 14.86 -13.55 -17.33
N LEU A 420 13.93 -14.09 -16.54
CA LEU A 420 13.06 -15.19 -16.94
C LEU A 420 11.92 -14.76 -17.88
N PHE A 421 11.79 -13.45 -18.16
CA PHE A 421 10.71 -12.85 -18.94
C PHE A 421 11.27 -12.06 -20.12
N HIS A 422 10.51 -11.99 -21.20
CA HIS A 422 10.80 -11.12 -22.34
C HIS A 422 10.46 -9.65 -22.00
N PRO A 423 11.15 -8.63 -22.54
CA PRO A 423 10.84 -7.21 -22.31
C PRO A 423 9.36 -6.83 -22.51
N SER A 424 8.66 -7.45 -23.47
CA SER A 424 7.23 -7.25 -23.72
C SER A 424 6.31 -7.74 -22.58
N GLN A 425 6.81 -8.56 -21.65
CA GLN A 425 6.08 -9.10 -20.50
C GLN A 425 6.38 -8.37 -19.19
N VAL A 426 7.02 -7.19 -19.25
CA VAL A 426 7.47 -6.44 -18.07
C VAL A 426 6.35 -6.18 -17.05
N GLU A 427 5.11 -5.94 -17.51
CA GLU A 427 3.96 -5.71 -16.65
C GLU A 427 3.62 -6.92 -15.77
N THR A 428 3.57 -8.11 -16.41
CA THR A 428 3.30 -9.38 -15.72
C THR A 428 4.46 -9.75 -14.80
N ALA A 429 5.70 -9.60 -15.26
CA ALA A 429 6.89 -9.90 -14.48
C ALA A 429 6.95 -9.04 -13.21
N TYR A 430 6.66 -7.73 -13.33
CA TYR A 430 6.67 -6.81 -12.21
C TYR A 430 5.64 -7.18 -11.15
N SER A 431 4.39 -7.43 -11.56
CA SER A 431 3.31 -7.81 -10.65
C SER A 431 3.58 -9.16 -9.96
N LEU A 432 4.07 -10.16 -10.70
CA LEU A 432 4.37 -11.49 -10.15
C LEU A 432 5.51 -11.44 -9.11
N LEU A 433 6.58 -10.70 -9.40
CA LEU A 433 7.72 -10.59 -8.48
C LEU A 433 7.40 -9.77 -7.22
N ILE A 434 6.38 -8.91 -7.22
CA ILE A 434 5.82 -8.33 -5.99
C ILE A 434 5.17 -9.42 -5.15
N VAL A 435 4.27 -10.22 -5.72
CA VAL A 435 3.59 -11.32 -5.00
C VAL A 435 4.59 -12.35 -4.45
N LEU A 436 5.64 -12.66 -5.21
CA LEU A 436 6.75 -13.52 -4.74
C LEU A 436 7.45 -12.93 -3.50
N ARG A 437 7.66 -11.61 -3.45
CA ARG A 437 8.27 -10.98 -2.27
C ARG A 437 7.37 -11.06 -1.03
N TYR A 438 6.05 -10.93 -1.19
CA TYR A 438 5.10 -11.21 -0.10
C TYR A 438 5.20 -12.67 0.39
N PHE A 439 5.29 -13.62 -0.54
CA PHE A 439 5.44 -15.03 -0.22
C PHE A 439 6.71 -15.28 0.61
N LEU A 440 7.84 -14.68 0.20
CA LEU A 440 9.12 -14.83 0.88
C LEU A 440 9.13 -14.13 2.25
N ALA A 441 8.44 -12.99 2.40
CA ALA A 441 8.31 -12.28 3.68
C ALA A 441 7.54 -13.10 4.72
N GLY A 442 6.44 -13.75 4.33
CA GLY A 442 5.76 -14.67 5.24
C GLY A 442 6.57 -15.93 5.52
N ALA A 443 7.31 -16.44 4.53
CA ALA A 443 8.12 -17.65 4.68
C ALA A 443 9.31 -17.43 5.65
N SER A 444 9.94 -16.26 5.59
CA SER A 444 11.01 -15.85 6.50
C SER A 444 10.49 -15.72 7.94
N MET A 445 9.31 -15.13 8.12
CA MET A 445 8.67 -15.02 9.43
C MET A 445 8.28 -16.38 10.00
N SER A 446 7.73 -17.28 9.17
CA SER A 446 7.49 -18.67 9.55
C SER A 446 8.77 -19.36 10.01
N ALA A 447 9.88 -19.17 9.28
CA ALA A 447 11.18 -19.72 9.65
C ALA A 447 11.64 -19.22 11.03
N LEU A 448 11.48 -17.92 11.32
CA LEU A 448 11.81 -17.32 12.62
C LEU A 448 10.97 -17.93 13.75
N VAL A 449 9.65 -18.01 13.56
CA VAL A 449 8.72 -18.54 14.56
C VAL A 449 8.98 -20.03 14.84
N LEU A 450 9.24 -20.82 13.80
CA LEU A 450 9.60 -22.24 13.94
C LEU A 450 11.00 -22.44 14.55
N TYR A 451 11.96 -21.55 14.26
CA TYR A 451 13.30 -21.58 14.86
C TYR A 451 13.23 -21.45 16.39
N PHE A 452 12.37 -20.57 16.89
CA PHE A 452 12.07 -20.43 18.33
C PHE A 452 11.09 -21.49 18.87
N LYS A 453 10.87 -22.58 18.12
CA LYS A 453 10.09 -23.77 18.51
C LYS A 453 8.65 -23.46 18.90
N ARG A 454 8.02 -22.49 18.22
CA ARG A 454 6.57 -22.24 18.34
C ARG A 454 5.80 -23.19 17.44
N SER A 455 4.51 -23.38 17.74
CA SER A 455 3.69 -24.36 17.03
C SER A 455 3.41 -23.94 15.58
N HIS A 456 3.11 -24.91 14.71
CA HIS A 456 2.73 -24.62 13.32
C HIS A 456 1.53 -23.65 13.23
N TYR A 457 0.60 -23.74 14.18
CA TYR A 457 -0.53 -22.82 14.29
C TYR A 457 -0.08 -21.36 14.53
N ALA A 458 0.90 -21.15 15.43
CA ALA A 458 1.50 -19.85 15.66
C ALA A 458 2.26 -19.33 14.43
N ALA A 459 3.03 -20.20 13.77
CA ALA A 459 3.80 -19.84 12.58
C ALA A 459 2.90 -19.42 11.40
N TYR A 460 1.87 -20.21 11.07
CA TYR A 460 0.90 -19.83 10.03
C TYR A 460 0.24 -18.48 10.32
N THR A 461 -0.23 -18.27 11.55
CA THR A 461 -0.96 -17.05 11.91
C THR A 461 -0.05 -15.82 11.85
N ALA A 462 1.14 -15.89 12.45
CA ALA A 462 2.09 -14.77 12.47
C ALA A 462 2.65 -14.45 11.08
N SER A 463 2.88 -15.46 10.23
CA SER A 463 3.37 -15.25 8.87
C SER A 463 2.41 -14.43 8.01
N MET A 464 1.10 -14.69 8.07
CA MET A 464 0.10 -13.94 7.31
C MET A 464 -0.12 -12.54 7.88
N VAL A 465 -0.14 -12.39 9.21
CA VAL A 465 -0.22 -11.06 9.86
C VAL A 465 1.00 -10.19 9.53
N TYR A 466 2.16 -10.80 9.35
CA TYR A 466 3.39 -10.10 8.97
C TYR A 466 3.43 -9.75 7.49
N ALA A 467 3.24 -10.74 6.61
CA ALA A 467 3.29 -10.58 5.16
C ALA A 467 2.26 -9.58 4.65
N PHE A 468 1.08 -9.51 5.27
CA PHE A 468 0.01 -8.59 4.89
C PHE A 468 -0.28 -7.54 5.97
N SER A 469 0.76 -7.08 6.68
CA SER A 469 0.67 -5.93 7.57
C SER A 469 0.44 -4.62 6.80
N GLY A 470 -0.02 -3.56 7.45
CA GLY A 470 -0.28 -2.27 6.81
C GLY A 470 0.94 -1.69 6.11
N TYR A 471 2.16 -1.83 6.67
CA TYR A 471 3.39 -1.48 5.96
C TYR A 471 3.54 -2.30 4.68
N ALA A 472 3.38 -3.62 4.77
CA ALA A 472 3.56 -4.49 3.62
C ALA A 472 2.53 -4.16 2.53
N ILE A 473 1.26 -3.97 2.85
CA ILE A 473 0.22 -3.57 1.88
C ILE A 473 0.54 -2.20 1.27
N TYR A 474 0.81 -1.17 2.08
CA TYR A 474 1.06 0.18 1.59
C TYR A 474 2.36 0.30 0.78
N ALA A 475 3.48 -0.10 1.37
CA ALA A 475 4.80 0.07 0.76
C ALA A 475 5.08 -1.01 -0.29
N GLY A 476 4.65 -2.25 -0.07
CA GLY A 476 4.96 -3.37 -0.95
C GLY A 476 4.19 -3.36 -2.27
N THR A 477 2.96 -2.85 -2.30
CA THR A 477 2.20 -2.68 -3.56
C THR A 477 2.70 -1.50 -4.38
N ARG A 478 3.22 -0.43 -3.75
CA ARG A 478 3.78 0.73 -4.45
C ARG A 478 5.23 0.54 -4.89
N HIS A 479 6.03 -0.08 -4.03
CA HIS A 479 7.46 -0.29 -4.21
C HIS A 479 7.81 -1.75 -3.86
N GLY A 480 7.85 -2.63 -4.86
CA GLY A 480 8.11 -4.06 -4.62
C GLY A 480 9.37 -4.35 -3.80
N GLN A 481 10.44 -3.57 -4.01
CA GLN A 481 11.72 -3.71 -3.29
C GLN A 481 11.62 -3.38 -1.79
N PHE A 482 10.59 -2.67 -1.33
CA PHE A 482 10.39 -2.36 0.09
C PHE A 482 9.89 -3.57 0.88
N LEU A 483 9.58 -4.69 0.22
CA LEU A 483 9.33 -5.99 0.87
C LEU A 483 10.61 -6.76 1.19
N THR A 484 11.72 -6.46 0.51
CA THR A 484 13.02 -7.08 0.76
C THR A 484 13.49 -7.00 2.23
N PRO A 485 13.36 -5.86 2.95
CA PRO A 485 13.63 -5.83 4.39
C PRO A 485 12.75 -6.79 5.22
N LEU A 486 11.51 -7.07 4.80
CA LEU A 486 10.65 -8.03 5.49
C LEU A 486 11.11 -9.47 5.29
N ILE A 487 11.71 -9.77 4.15
CA ILE A 487 12.31 -11.08 3.88
C ILE A 487 13.56 -11.26 4.76
N LEU A 488 14.43 -10.26 4.78
CA LEU A 488 15.76 -10.36 5.37
C LEU A 488 15.78 -10.22 6.90
N LEU A 489 14.95 -9.35 7.48
CA LEU A 489 14.97 -9.10 8.94
C LEU A 489 14.75 -10.37 9.77
N PRO A 490 13.71 -11.21 9.54
CA PRO A 490 13.54 -12.44 10.30
C PRO A 490 14.72 -13.41 10.16
N ILE A 491 15.32 -13.48 8.97
CA ILE A 491 16.48 -14.34 8.69
C ILE A 491 17.72 -13.82 9.43
N LEU A 492 17.94 -12.51 9.43
CA LEU A 492 19.02 -11.87 10.17
C LEU A 492 18.89 -12.07 11.69
N VAL A 493 17.66 -12.04 12.23
CA VAL A 493 17.41 -12.35 13.64
C VAL A 493 17.75 -13.81 13.94
N ILE A 494 17.40 -14.76 13.05
CA ILE A 494 17.84 -16.17 13.19
C ILE A 494 19.36 -16.28 13.16
N ALA A 495 20.03 -15.58 12.24
CA ALA A 495 21.48 -15.59 12.11
C ALA A 495 22.17 -15.03 13.36
N MET A 496 21.67 -13.91 13.88
CA MET A 496 22.11 -13.30 15.13
C MET A 496 21.93 -14.26 16.32
N GLU A 497 20.76 -14.88 16.44
CA GLU A 497 20.48 -15.85 17.49
C GLU A 497 21.38 -17.10 17.39
N GLN A 498 21.69 -17.57 16.18
CA GLN A 498 22.64 -18.66 15.97
C GLN A 498 24.08 -18.30 16.35
N LEU A 499 24.48 -17.04 16.15
CA LEU A 499 25.77 -16.54 16.61
C LEU A 499 25.81 -16.50 18.14
N ILE A 500 24.81 -15.91 18.79
CA ILE A 500 24.71 -15.78 20.25
C ILE A 500 24.68 -17.18 20.90
N SER A 501 23.74 -18.03 20.51
CA SER A 501 23.50 -19.33 21.16
C SER A 501 24.47 -20.43 20.71
N LYS A 502 24.68 -20.59 19.41
CA LYS A 502 25.42 -21.75 18.83
C LYS A 502 26.83 -21.42 18.33
N LYS A 503 27.28 -20.16 18.48
CA LYS A 503 28.57 -19.67 17.97
C LYS A 503 28.75 -19.82 16.45
N LYS A 504 27.64 -19.82 15.71
CA LYS A 504 27.62 -19.91 14.25
C LYS A 504 27.56 -18.52 13.64
N TRP A 505 28.73 -17.95 13.38
CA TRP A 505 28.89 -16.57 12.88
C TRP A 505 28.61 -16.45 11.37
N TYR A 506 28.89 -17.50 10.60
CA TYR A 506 28.88 -17.48 9.13
C TYR A 506 27.53 -17.11 8.49
N LEU A 507 26.39 -17.44 9.12
CA LEU A 507 25.08 -17.05 8.58
C LEU A 507 24.89 -15.54 8.66
N LEU A 508 25.37 -14.90 9.73
CA LEU A 508 25.25 -13.45 9.88
C LEU A 508 26.07 -12.77 8.77
N THR A 509 27.30 -13.24 8.53
CA THR A 509 28.15 -12.76 7.42
C THR A 509 27.45 -12.85 6.06
N VAL A 510 26.91 -14.02 5.71
CA VAL A 510 26.25 -14.24 4.41
C VAL A 510 25.01 -13.37 4.26
N PHE A 511 24.15 -13.29 5.29
CA PHE A 511 22.92 -12.50 5.20
C PHE A 511 23.17 -11.00 5.34
N THR A 512 24.25 -10.55 5.98
CA THR A 512 24.73 -9.15 5.91
C THR A 512 25.18 -8.81 4.49
N ALA A 513 25.98 -9.68 3.86
CA ALA A 513 26.40 -9.49 2.46
C ALA A 513 25.20 -9.40 1.52
N LEU A 514 24.28 -10.37 1.62
CA LEU A 514 23.06 -10.39 0.81
C LEU A 514 22.19 -9.15 1.06
N SER A 515 22.07 -8.72 2.32
CA SER A 515 21.29 -7.53 2.66
C SER A 515 21.91 -6.26 2.08
N LEU A 516 23.24 -6.17 2.05
CA LEU A 516 23.95 -5.05 1.43
C LEU A 516 23.75 -5.01 -0.09
N LEU A 517 23.80 -6.17 -0.76
CA LEU A 517 23.49 -6.29 -2.19
C LEU A 517 22.05 -5.86 -2.50
N CYS A 518 21.10 -6.15 -1.62
CA CYS A 518 19.71 -5.72 -1.81
C CYS A 518 19.48 -4.23 -1.53
N SER A 519 20.04 -3.68 -0.45
CA SER A 519 19.90 -2.27 -0.05
C SER A 519 20.76 -1.91 1.17
N TYR A 520 21.69 -0.96 1.01
CA TYR A 520 22.44 -0.40 2.15
C TYR A 520 21.52 0.34 3.14
N TYR A 521 20.50 1.04 2.63
CA TYR A 521 19.53 1.80 3.44
C TYR A 521 18.74 0.89 4.39
N PHE A 522 18.22 -0.24 3.90
CA PHE A 522 17.51 -1.19 4.76
C PHE A 522 18.44 -2.02 5.64
N LEU A 523 19.66 -2.33 5.19
CA LEU A 523 20.66 -2.96 6.05
C LEU A 523 21.01 -2.07 7.24
N TYR A 524 21.17 -0.75 7.05
CA TYR A 524 21.39 0.21 8.12
C TYR A 524 20.31 0.12 9.21
N MET A 525 19.03 0.21 8.82
CA MET A 525 17.90 0.08 9.75
C MET A 525 17.87 -1.27 10.46
N ASN A 526 18.09 -2.36 9.73
CA ASN A 526 18.15 -3.72 10.28
C ASN A 526 19.31 -3.88 11.27
N THR A 527 20.44 -3.21 11.04
CA THR A 527 21.61 -3.24 11.93
C THR A 527 21.28 -2.63 13.29
N ILE A 528 20.58 -1.48 13.31
CA ILE A 528 20.10 -0.86 14.56
C ILE A 528 19.17 -1.84 15.31
N ALA A 529 18.21 -2.45 14.60
CA ALA A 529 17.28 -3.41 15.20
C ALA A 529 17.99 -4.63 15.79
N LEU A 530 18.98 -5.18 15.07
CA LEU A 530 19.77 -6.32 15.51
C LEU A 530 20.70 -5.96 16.69
N GLY A 531 21.20 -4.73 16.76
CA GLY A 531 21.94 -4.21 17.90
C GLY A 531 21.07 -4.17 19.16
N ILE A 532 19.86 -3.63 19.07
CA ILE A 532 18.88 -3.62 20.18
C ILE A 532 18.51 -5.06 20.58
N TYR A 533 18.27 -5.93 19.60
CA TYR A 533 18.02 -7.35 19.85
C TYR A 533 19.19 -8.03 20.57
N PHE A 534 20.44 -7.79 20.14
CA PHE A 534 21.63 -8.33 20.78
C PHE A 534 21.76 -7.87 22.24
N VAL A 535 21.65 -6.56 22.49
CA VAL A 535 21.75 -5.98 23.85
C VAL A 535 20.67 -6.57 24.76
N THR A 536 19.41 -6.57 24.31
CA THR A 536 18.30 -7.10 25.11
C THR A 536 18.43 -8.60 25.34
N ARG A 537 18.87 -9.38 24.34
CA ARG A 537 19.11 -10.83 24.47
C ARG A 537 20.21 -11.13 25.51
N ILE A 538 21.32 -10.40 25.50
CA ILE A 538 22.40 -10.59 26.48
C ILE A 538 21.94 -10.20 27.89
N LEU A 539 21.25 -9.06 28.05
CA LEU A 539 20.87 -8.55 29.37
C LEU A 539 19.72 -9.34 30.02
N CYS A 540 18.78 -9.84 29.22
CA CYS A 540 17.55 -10.48 29.73
C CYS A 540 17.64 -12.01 29.83
N THR A 541 18.56 -12.68 29.11
CA THR A 541 18.79 -14.12 29.23
C THR A 541 19.85 -14.43 30.28
N LYS A 542 19.49 -15.12 31.37
CA LYS A 542 20.40 -15.46 32.48
C LYS A 542 21.70 -16.15 32.03
N GLU A 543 21.61 -17.06 31.07
CA GLU A 543 22.76 -17.81 30.53
C GLU A 543 23.81 -16.90 29.88
N TYR A 544 23.38 -15.80 29.27
CA TYR A 544 24.26 -14.92 28.50
C TYR A 544 24.66 -13.64 29.24
N ARG A 545 24.01 -13.33 30.38
CA ARG A 545 24.18 -12.09 31.15
C ARG A 545 25.57 -12.01 31.81
N ASN A 546 26.57 -11.73 31.01
CA ASN A 546 27.96 -11.57 31.40
C ASN A 546 28.66 -10.58 30.45
N PHE A 547 29.41 -9.63 31.01
CA PHE A 547 30.22 -8.67 30.26
C PHE A 547 31.20 -9.35 29.29
N ARG A 548 31.86 -10.44 29.72
CA ARG A 548 32.75 -11.21 28.82
C ARG A 548 32.01 -11.74 27.59
N THR A 549 30.79 -12.26 27.78
CA THR A 549 29.95 -12.72 26.68
C THR A 549 29.55 -11.57 25.78
N PHE A 550 29.16 -10.42 26.35
CA PHE A 550 28.83 -9.21 25.58
C PHE A 550 29.97 -8.81 24.64
N PHE A 551 31.19 -8.64 25.13
CA PHE A 551 32.33 -8.24 24.28
C PHE A 551 32.76 -9.34 23.31
N THR A 552 32.83 -10.60 23.77
CA THR A 552 33.26 -11.70 22.88
C THR A 552 32.28 -11.91 21.73
N ARG A 553 30.97 -11.86 22.01
CA ARG A 553 29.95 -11.98 20.96
C ARG A 553 29.87 -10.72 20.11
N GLY A 554 29.99 -9.54 20.72
CA GLY A 554 30.03 -8.25 20.04
C GLY A 554 31.16 -8.19 19.01
N LEU A 555 32.39 -8.58 19.37
CA LEU A 555 33.52 -8.60 18.44
C LEU A 555 33.31 -9.59 17.29
N ILE A 556 32.72 -10.77 17.55
CA ILE A 556 32.39 -11.72 16.48
C ILE A 556 31.30 -11.16 15.57
N ILE A 557 30.32 -10.44 16.10
CA ILE A 557 29.30 -9.76 15.31
C ILE A 557 29.95 -8.70 14.42
N VAL A 558 30.81 -7.83 14.97
CA VAL A 558 31.55 -6.82 14.20
C VAL A 558 32.37 -7.49 13.10
N GLY A 559 33.17 -8.51 13.41
CA GLY A 559 33.93 -9.25 12.40
C GLY A 559 33.06 -9.92 11.34
N SER A 560 31.88 -10.42 11.72
CA SER A 560 30.91 -11.00 10.77
C SER A 560 30.33 -9.95 9.84
N TYR A 561 30.04 -8.75 10.36
CA TYR A 561 29.55 -7.61 9.60
C TYR A 561 30.61 -7.04 8.67
N VAL A 562 31.85 -6.85 9.14
CA VAL A 562 32.96 -6.37 8.31
C VAL A 562 33.21 -7.34 7.15
N LEU A 563 33.27 -8.64 7.43
CA LEU A 563 33.45 -9.64 6.39
C LEU A 563 32.25 -9.70 5.43
N GLY A 564 31.02 -9.57 5.94
CA GLY A 564 29.81 -9.56 5.13
C GLY A 564 29.72 -8.32 4.25
N ALA A 565 30.08 -7.15 4.79
CA ALA A 565 30.17 -5.90 4.06
C ALA A 565 31.25 -5.98 2.98
N ALA A 566 32.42 -6.56 3.27
CA ALA A 566 33.46 -6.81 2.27
C ALA A 566 32.95 -7.70 1.12
N MET A 567 32.22 -8.77 1.42
CA MET A 567 31.61 -9.63 0.40
C MET A 567 30.53 -8.92 -0.45
N GLY A 568 29.78 -7.98 0.13
CA GLY A 568 28.70 -7.24 -0.56
C GLY A 568 29.06 -5.82 -1.01
N ILE A 569 30.34 -5.44 -0.97
CA ILE A 569 30.79 -4.03 -1.06
C ILE A 569 30.46 -3.36 -2.40
N ILE A 570 30.27 -4.14 -3.46
CA ILE A 570 29.94 -3.64 -4.80
C ILE A 570 28.73 -2.70 -4.81
N SER A 571 27.71 -2.99 -4.01
CA SER A 571 26.51 -2.15 -3.85
C SER A 571 26.82 -0.76 -3.25
N ILE A 572 27.87 -0.66 -2.42
CA ILE A 572 28.32 0.62 -1.85
C ILE A 572 29.00 1.47 -2.93
N PHE A 573 29.92 0.89 -3.71
CA PHE A 573 30.61 1.64 -4.76
C PHE A 573 29.67 2.15 -5.85
N THR A 574 28.65 1.37 -6.21
CA THR A 574 27.69 1.78 -7.25
C THR A 574 26.61 2.71 -6.70
N SER A 575 25.82 2.25 -5.71
CA SER A 575 24.59 2.92 -5.29
C SER A 575 24.83 3.95 -4.19
N PHE A 576 25.73 3.69 -3.24
CA PHE A 576 26.08 4.67 -2.22
C PHE A 576 27.02 5.75 -2.78
N GLY A 577 27.94 5.41 -3.69
CA GLY A 577 28.74 6.39 -4.44
C GLY A 577 27.86 7.38 -5.22
N SER A 578 26.87 6.87 -5.96
CA SER A 578 25.87 7.71 -6.65
C SER A 578 25.04 8.57 -5.69
N TYR A 579 24.71 8.05 -4.50
CA TYR A 579 24.06 8.85 -3.46
C TYR A 579 24.98 9.96 -2.93
N MET A 580 26.25 9.67 -2.67
CA MET A 580 27.25 10.62 -2.19
C MET A 580 27.48 11.79 -3.15
N GLY A 581 27.45 11.54 -4.47
CA GLY A 581 27.52 12.56 -5.51
C GLY A 581 26.18 13.25 -5.84
N SER A 582 25.11 12.90 -5.13
CA SER A 582 23.79 13.54 -5.31
C SER A 582 23.58 14.66 -4.31
N SER A 583 22.69 15.60 -4.64
CA SER A 583 22.29 16.71 -3.75
C SER A 583 21.56 16.28 -2.46
N ARG A 584 21.38 14.98 -2.24
CA ARG A 584 20.66 14.38 -1.11
C ARG A 584 21.54 14.08 0.10
N THR A 585 22.84 14.34 0.02
CA THR A 585 23.83 14.08 1.08
C THR A 585 23.95 15.24 2.06
N GLY A 586 23.56 16.45 1.65
CA GLY A 586 23.48 17.64 2.49
C GLY A 586 22.31 17.61 3.47
N GLY A 587 22.08 16.48 4.15
CA GLY A 587 21.16 16.43 5.28
C GLY A 587 21.55 17.54 6.26
N SER A 588 20.57 18.32 6.70
CA SER A 588 20.80 19.43 7.61
C SER A 588 21.55 18.93 8.85
N ALA A 589 22.50 19.73 9.35
CA ALA A 589 23.30 19.33 10.50
C ALA A 589 22.35 18.97 11.66
N LEU A 590 22.76 18.06 12.56
CA LEU A 590 21.93 17.69 13.70
C LEU A 590 21.47 18.93 14.50
N SER A 591 22.27 20.00 14.51
CA SER A 591 21.91 21.31 15.06
C SER A 591 20.67 21.93 14.40
N ASP A 592 20.58 21.86 13.08
CA ASP A 592 19.51 22.45 12.26
C ASP A 592 18.23 21.62 12.41
N PHE A 593 18.36 20.30 12.48
CA PHE A 593 17.24 19.43 12.82
C PHE A 593 16.66 19.78 14.20
N LEU A 594 17.53 19.94 15.21
CA LEU A 594 17.09 20.25 16.59
C LEU A 594 16.50 21.67 16.72
N SER A 595 16.88 22.61 15.85
CA SER A 595 16.34 23.98 15.87
C SER A 595 15.02 24.11 15.12
N THR A 596 14.79 23.30 14.08
CA THR A 596 13.60 23.39 13.21
C THR A 596 12.52 22.34 13.50
N THR A 597 12.88 21.20 14.10
CA THR A 597 11.94 20.09 14.33
C THR A 597 11.46 20.04 15.78
N PRO A 598 10.15 20.02 16.03
CA PRO A 598 9.60 19.87 17.38
C PRO A 598 10.05 18.57 18.06
N LEU A 599 10.23 18.61 19.38
CA LEU A 599 10.62 17.44 20.19
C LEU A 599 9.62 16.28 20.10
N PHE A 600 8.34 16.60 19.94
CA PHE A 600 7.24 15.64 19.77
C PHE A 600 6.60 15.83 18.39
N TYR A 601 6.00 14.78 17.86
CA TYR A 601 5.06 14.94 16.75
C TYR A 601 3.86 15.82 17.17
N ARG A 602 2.99 16.16 16.20
CA ARG A 602 1.76 16.92 16.46
C ARG A 602 0.92 16.30 17.60
N LYS A 603 0.08 17.12 18.23
CA LYS A 603 -0.70 16.75 19.44
C LYS A 603 -1.57 15.50 19.25
N GLU A 604 -2.12 15.30 18.06
CA GLU A 604 -3.02 14.17 17.74
C GLU A 604 -2.27 12.85 17.51
N TRP A 605 -0.93 12.88 17.39
CA TRP A 605 -0.11 11.73 16.99
C TRP A 605 -0.33 10.50 17.86
N ILE A 606 -0.52 10.65 19.17
CA ILE A 606 -0.75 9.52 20.08
C ILE A 606 -2.08 8.84 19.76
N SER A 607 -3.14 9.62 19.54
CA SER A 607 -4.44 9.07 19.15
C SER A 607 -4.40 8.45 17.76
N ASP A 608 -3.70 9.06 16.81
CA ASP A 608 -3.49 8.51 15.47
C ASP A 608 -2.69 7.21 15.53
N PHE A 609 -1.63 7.16 16.33
CA PHE A 609 -0.81 5.96 16.53
C PHE A 609 -1.64 4.81 17.08
N PHE A 610 -2.46 5.08 18.10
CA PHE A 610 -3.30 4.07 18.73
C PHE A 610 -4.38 3.52 17.80
N ILE A 611 -5.07 4.39 17.04
CA ILE A 611 -6.06 3.97 16.03
C ILE A 611 -5.37 3.25 14.87
N SER A 612 -4.22 3.75 14.42
CA SER A 612 -3.50 3.18 13.28
C SER A 612 -2.94 1.79 13.52
N PHE A 613 -2.82 1.38 14.79
CA PHE A 613 -2.34 0.07 15.17
C PHE A 613 -3.11 -1.05 14.46
N ILE A 614 -4.42 -0.90 14.31
CA ILE A 614 -5.27 -1.87 13.59
C ILE A 614 -5.66 -1.32 12.21
N SER A 615 -5.97 -0.02 12.09
CA SER A 615 -6.40 0.60 10.84
C SER A 615 -5.24 1.26 10.09
N ASP A 616 -4.90 0.83 8.88
CA ASP A 616 -3.94 1.58 8.05
C ASP A 616 -4.57 2.78 7.32
N SER A 617 -5.90 2.89 7.36
CA SER A 617 -6.67 3.91 6.67
C SER A 617 -6.54 5.30 7.30
N PHE A 618 -6.08 5.36 8.55
CA PHE A 618 -5.87 6.61 9.28
C PHE A 618 -4.50 6.57 9.94
N THR A 619 -3.45 6.88 9.16
CA THR A 619 -2.08 6.81 9.67
C THR A 619 -1.62 8.15 10.21
N PRO A 620 -0.74 8.17 11.23
CA PRO A 620 -0.17 9.39 11.76
C PRO A 620 0.59 10.23 10.72
N GLY A 621 0.93 9.69 9.54
CA GLY A 621 1.72 10.36 8.52
C GLY A 621 3.19 9.98 8.62
N MET A 622 4.07 10.70 7.92
CA MET A 622 5.52 10.48 7.94
C MET A 622 5.92 9.01 7.71
N TRP A 623 5.24 8.33 6.77
CA TRP A 623 5.45 6.91 6.43
C TRP A 623 5.18 5.87 7.54
N LEU A 624 4.57 6.23 8.67
CA LEU A 624 4.23 5.27 9.73
C LEU A 624 2.97 4.47 9.36
N LYS A 625 3.13 3.23 8.86
CA LYS A 625 2.05 2.35 8.40
C LYS A 625 2.01 1.04 9.20
N LEU A 626 1.02 0.89 10.09
CA LEU A 626 0.93 -0.26 11.01
C LEU A 626 -0.08 -1.31 10.55
N GLY A 627 -1.38 -1.05 10.69
CA GLY A 627 -2.45 -1.86 10.10
C GLY A 627 -2.40 -3.36 10.47
N PHE A 628 -2.35 -3.71 11.75
CA PHE A 628 -2.24 -5.11 12.19
C PHE A 628 -3.60 -5.79 12.39
N ALA A 629 -3.63 -7.11 12.35
CA ALA A 629 -4.83 -7.86 12.71
C ALA A 629 -5.25 -7.58 14.18
N PRO A 630 -6.55 -7.45 14.50
CA PRO A 630 -7.01 -7.16 15.85
C PRO A 630 -6.52 -8.15 16.91
N LEU A 631 -6.33 -9.41 16.54
CA LEU A 631 -5.77 -10.42 17.43
C LEU A 631 -4.34 -10.08 17.90
N ALA A 632 -3.53 -9.45 17.05
CA ALA A 632 -2.19 -9.02 17.38
C ALA A 632 -2.19 -7.91 18.45
N PHE A 633 -3.17 -7.00 18.36
CA PHE A 633 -3.40 -5.96 19.37
C PHE A 633 -3.79 -6.58 20.73
N LEU A 634 -4.73 -7.54 20.74
CA LEU A 634 -5.12 -8.23 21.98
C LEU A 634 -3.95 -9.04 22.59
N ALA A 635 -3.07 -9.61 21.75
CA ALA A 635 -1.89 -10.33 22.23
C ALA A 635 -0.91 -9.45 23.05
N LEU A 636 -0.92 -8.13 22.86
CA LEU A 636 -0.11 -7.19 23.65
C LEU A 636 -0.48 -7.20 25.13
N VAL A 637 -1.75 -7.44 25.47
CA VAL A 637 -2.17 -7.55 26.88
C VAL A 637 -1.41 -8.67 27.57
N LEU A 638 -1.30 -9.82 26.89
CA LEU A 638 -0.60 -11.00 27.40
C LEU A 638 0.91 -10.80 27.49
N LEU A 639 1.48 -9.96 26.64
CA LEU A 639 2.89 -9.57 26.76
C LEU A 639 3.14 -9.00 28.16
N PHE A 640 2.33 -8.05 28.63
CA PHE A 640 2.54 -7.35 29.90
C PHE A 640 2.04 -8.11 31.13
N THR A 641 0.92 -8.83 31.05
CA THR A 641 0.33 -9.52 32.21
C THR A 641 1.11 -10.77 32.61
N ARG A 642 1.81 -11.43 31.68
CA ARG A 642 2.54 -12.68 31.95
C ARG A 642 4.02 -12.43 32.27
N LYS A 643 4.57 -13.21 33.21
CA LYS A 643 5.91 -12.99 33.79
C LYS A 643 7.09 -13.47 32.92
N ASN A 644 6.87 -14.34 31.93
CA ASN A 644 7.95 -15.07 31.22
C ASN A 644 8.40 -14.49 29.87
N LYS A 645 8.26 -13.18 29.63
CA LYS A 645 8.60 -12.54 28.32
C LYS A 645 9.68 -11.47 28.43
N LYS A 646 10.78 -11.78 29.14
CA LYS A 646 11.77 -10.77 29.57
C LYS A 646 12.52 -10.07 28.44
N GLU A 647 12.62 -10.70 27.26
CA GLU A 647 13.32 -10.13 26.10
C GLU A 647 12.39 -9.34 25.17
N LEU A 648 11.18 -9.85 24.92
CA LEU A 648 10.22 -9.20 24.01
C LEU A 648 9.63 -7.91 24.59
N LYS A 649 9.45 -7.84 25.91
CA LYS A 649 8.93 -6.64 26.60
C LYS A 649 9.78 -5.38 26.34
N PRO A 650 11.09 -5.36 26.64
CA PRO A 650 11.90 -4.16 26.41
C PRO A 650 12.00 -3.83 24.92
N ILE A 651 12.10 -4.81 24.03
CA ILE A 651 12.12 -4.56 22.58
C ILE A 651 10.84 -3.82 22.15
N PHE A 652 9.66 -4.31 22.54
CA PHE A 652 8.40 -3.64 22.23
C PHE A 652 8.35 -2.22 22.81
N ILE A 653 8.74 -2.03 24.07
CA ILE A 653 8.73 -0.69 24.71
C ILE A 653 9.64 0.28 23.98
N ILE A 654 10.87 -0.14 23.63
CA ILE A 654 11.85 0.70 22.94
C ILE A 654 11.31 1.14 21.57
N PHE A 655 10.81 0.21 20.75
CA PHE A 655 10.31 0.57 19.42
C PHE A 655 8.99 1.34 19.48
N THR A 656 8.12 1.09 20.45
CA THR A 656 6.94 1.94 20.69
C THR A 656 7.38 3.35 21.09
N PHE A 657 8.38 3.48 21.95
CA PHE A 657 8.96 4.78 22.30
C PHE A 657 9.52 5.49 21.06
N PHE A 658 10.23 4.78 20.18
CA PHE A 658 10.73 5.37 18.94
C PHE A 658 9.63 5.91 18.02
N CYS A 659 8.47 5.25 17.94
CA CYS A 659 7.32 5.75 17.20
C CYS A 659 6.75 7.07 17.73
N LEU A 660 7.09 7.49 18.96
CA LEU A 660 6.53 8.69 19.60
C LEU A 660 7.38 9.95 19.39
N PHE A 661 8.63 9.83 18.92
CA PHE A 661 9.53 10.98 18.77
C PHE A 661 10.09 11.09 17.33
N PRO A 662 10.02 12.29 16.70
CA PRO A 662 10.54 12.55 15.36
C PRO A 662 12.02 12.20 15.18
N ILE A 663 12.84 12.40 16.21
CA ILE A 663 14.28 12.14 16.17
C ILE A 663 14.61 10.71 15.76
N PHE A 664 13.80 9.72 16.13
CA PHE A 664 14.05 8.34 15.70
C PHE A 664 13.68 8.14 14.24
N GLY A 665 12.61 8.77 13.74
CA GLY A 665 12.32 8.81 12.30
C GLY A 665 13.49 9.40 11.50
N TYR A 666 14.15 10.42 12.04
CA TYR A 666 15.35 11.04 11.46
C TYR A 666 16.61 10.14 11.58
N ILE A 667 16.86 9.50 12.72
CA ILE A 667 17.98 8.57 12.89
C ILE A 667 17.83 7.37 11.95
N PHE A 668 16.65 6.76 11.89
CA PHE A 668 16.41 5.57 11.05
C PHE A 668 16.44 5.90 9.55
N SER A 669 16.19 7.15 9.14
CA SER A 669 16.33 7.57 7.74
C SER A 669 17.78 7.87 7.33
N GLY A 670 18.74 7.75 8.25
CA GLY A 670 20.14 8.09 7.98
C GLY A 670 20.41 9.58 8.09
N PHE A 671 19.69 10.29 8.97
CA PHE A 671 19.86 11.72 9.23
C PHE A 671 19.49 12.61 8.03
N SER A 672 18.62 12.14 7.14
CA SER A 672 18.17 12.91 5.97
C SER A 672 16.86 13.66 6.20
N SER A 673 15.85 12.98 6.75
CA SER A 673 14.49 13.54 6.95
C SER A 673 13.67 12.68 7.91
N VAL A 674 12.64 13.24 8.57
CA VAL A 674 11.80 12.47 9.50
C VAL A 674 10.91 11.50 8.72
N THR A 675 11.28 10.21 8.67
CA THR A 675 10.42 9.19 8.05
C THR A 675 10.40 7.89 8.85
N ASN A 676 9.22 7.32 9.07
CA ASN A 676 9.03 6.11 9.87
C ASN A 676 8.95 4.84 9.01
N ARG A 677 9.70 4.80 7.91
CA ARG A 677 9.78 3.62 7.02
C ARG A 677 10.28 2.36 7.72
N TRP A 678 10.99 2.53 8.84
CA TRP A 678 11.48 1.44 9.70
C TRP A 678 10.37 0.65 10.41
N CYS A 679 9.10 1.08 10.33
CA CYS A 679 7.98 0.42 11.03
C CYS A 679 7.72 -1.04 10.62
N TYR A 680 8.32 -1.54 9.54
CA TYR A 680 8.34 -2.99 9.26
C TYR A 680 9.07 -3.81 10.34
N ILE A 681 10.04 -3.22 11.05
CA ILE A 681 10.69 -3.83 12.22
C ILE A 681 9.65 -4.01 13.32
N TYR A 682 8.82 -2.98 13.53
CA TYR A 682 7.72 -3.06 14.47
C TYR A 682 6.69 -4.12 14.05
N ALA A 683 6.39 -4.26 12.76
CA ALA A 683 5.56 -5.35 12.25
C ALA A 683 6.11 -6.75 12.59
N ALA A 684 7.42 -6.96 12.48
CA ALA A 684 8.06 -8.23 12.86
C ALA A 684 7.93 -8.49 14.38
N ILE A 685 8.12 -7.45 15.20
CA ILE A 685 7.95 -7.53 16.66
C ILE A 685 6.52 -7.91 17.03
N ILE A 686 5.52 -7.23 16.46
CA ILE A 686 4.09 -7.48 16.73
C ILE A 686 3.69 -8.89 16.30
N ALA A 687 4.09 -9.32 15.10
CA ALA A 687 3.78 -10.66 14.61
C ALA A 687 4.44 -11.76 15.47
N PHE A 688 5.65 -11.53 15.99
CA PHE A 688 6.31 -12.46 16.90
C PHE A 688 5.65 -12.49 18.28
N ILE A 689 5.22 -11.34 18.81
CA ILE A 689 4.43 -11.26 20.06
C ILE A 689 3.11 -12.03 19.91
N LEU A 690 2.45 -11.94 18.77
CA LEU A 690 1.27 -12.75 18.47
C LEU A 690 1.60 -14.23 18.50
N ALA A 691 2.64 -14.67 17.77
CA ALA A 691 3.07 -16.08 17.76
C ALA A 691 3.34 -16.62 19.18
N GLU A 692 3.99 -15.81 20.00
CA GLU A 692 4.38 -16.13 21.38
C GLU A 692 3.19 -16.31 22.33
N ASN A 693 2.09 -15.58 22.08
CA ASN A 693 0.91 -15.55 22.96
C ASN A 693 -0.33 -16.22 22.37
N LEU A 694 -0.27 -16.70 21.12
CA LEU A 694 -1.43 -17.23 20.40
C LEU A 694 -2.12 -18.40 21.13
N GLU A 695 -1.35 -19.32 21.70
CA GLU A 695 -1.92 -20.45 22.43
C GLU A 695 -2.54 -20.04 23.76
N HIS A 696 -2.04 -18.96 24.34
CA HIS A 696 -2.48 -18.41 25.62
C HIS A 696 -3.77 -17.61 25.51
N LEU A 697 -4.11 -17.08 24.33
CA LEU A 697 -5.36 -16.38 24.06
C LEU A 697 -6.61 -17.27 24.23
N THR A 698 -6.45 -18.59 24.23
CA THR A 698 -7.54 -19.56 24.52
C THR A 698 -7.70 -19.88 26.00
N ARG A 699 -6.85 -19.31 26.88
CA ARG A 699 -6.83 -19.55 28.33
C ARG A 699 -6.42 -18.29 29.08
N LEU A 700 -7.37 -17.37 29.22
CA LEU A 700 -7.23 -16.07 29.85
C LEU A 700 -7.70 -16.10 31.30
N THR A 701 -7.03 -15.31 32.14
CA THR A 701 -7.50 -15.02 33.50
C THR A 701 -8.55 -13.90 33.49
N ALA A 702 -9.38 -13.81 34.54
CA ALA A 702 -10.35 -12.73 34.68
C ALA A 702 -9.71 -11.33 34.65
N LYS A 703 -8.48 -11.20 35.17
CA LYS A 703 -7.71 -9.95 35.12
C LYS A 703 -7.32 -9.59 33.67
N GLU A 704 -6.85 -10.55 32.89
CA GLU A 704 -6.49 -10.36 31.49
C GLU A 704 -7.71 -9.94 30.65
N ILE A 705 -8.86 -10.57 30.89
CA ILE A 705 -10.13 -10.21 30.25
C ILE A 705 -10.54 -8.77 30.56
N LYS A 706 -10.47 -8.35 31.83
CA LYS A 706 -10.81 -6.96 32.23
C LYS A 706 -9.91 -5.93 31.54
N ILE A 707 -8.61 -6.20 31.42
CA ILE A 707 -7.67 -5.30 30.74
C ILE A 707 -7.95 -5.25 29.24
N MET A 708 -8.20 -6.39 28.60
CA MET A 708 -8.58 -6.44 27.17
C MET A 708 -9.84 -5.62 26.89
N LEU A 709 -10.90 -5.83 27.69
CA LEU A 709 -12.13 -5.04 27.58
C LEU A 709 -11.89 -3.55 27.79
N GLY A 710 -11.08 -3.18 28.79
CA GLY A 710 -10.72 -1.77 29.04
C GLY A 710 -10.02 -1.11 27.84
N ILE A 711 -9.09 -1.82 27.19
CA ILE A 711 -8.39 -1.33 25.99
C ILE A 711 -9.34 -1.22 24.79
N VAL A 712 -10.25 -2.18 24.60
CA VAL A 712 -11.27 -2.12 23.54
C VAL A 712 -12.24 -0.96 23.79
N CYS A 713 -12.65 -0.73 25.04
CA CYS A 713 -13.47 0.42 25.43
C CYS A 713 -12.72 1.75 25.22
N LEU A 714 -11.42 1.81 25.47
CA LEU A 714 -10.60 2.98 25.18
C LEU A 714 -10.55 3.26 23.66
N TYR A 715 -10.34 2.22 22.85
CA TYR A 715 -10.37 2.32 21.39
C TYR A 715 -11.73 2.82 20.89
N ALA A 716 -12.82 2.25 21.41
CA ALA A 716 -14.17 2.73 21.12
C ALA A 716 -14.36 4.20 21.53
N GLY A 717 -13.93 4.57 22.75
CA GLY A 717 -14.04 5.93 23.28
C GLY A 717 -13.36 6.96 22.38
N ILE A 718 -12.14 6.70 21.94
CA ILE A 718 -11.41 7.59 21.02
C ILE A 718 -12.20 7.81 19.72
N ILE A 719 -12.78 6.74 19.16
CA ILE A 719 -13.59 6.81 17.93
C ILE A 719 -14.88 7.61 18.17
N PHE A 720 -15.61 7.30 19.23
CA PHE A 720 -16.91 7.91 19.48
C PHE A 720 -16.80 9.38 19.91
N PHE A 721 -15.76 9.77 20.64
CA PHE A 721 -15.60 11.15 21.13
C PHE A 721 -14.83 12.07 20.17
N SER A 722 -14.13 11.54 19.16
CA SER A 722 -13.43 12.36 18.17
C SER A 722 -14.11 12.29 16.80
N THR A 723 -14.60 13.43 16.30
CA THR A 723 -15.22 13.54 14.97
C THR A 723 -14.29 13.08 13.85
N LYS A 724 -12.98 13.32 14.00
CA LYS A 724 -11.91 12.90 13.09
C LYS A 724 -11.92 11.39 12.77
N TYR A 725 -12.23 10.55 13.76
CA TYR A 725 -12.17 9.08 13.61
C TYR A 725 -13.51 8.45 13.26
N ARG A 726 -14.60 9.22 13.16
CA ARG A 726 -15.94 8.71 12.81
C ARG A 726 -16.08 8.47 11.30
N THR A 727 -15.26 7.57 10.78
CA THR A 727 -15.29 7.16 9.37
C THR A 727 -15.69 5.70 9.26
N ASP A 728 -16.37 5.32 8.17
CA ASP A 728 -16.80 3.93 7.91
C ASP A 728 -15.63 2.95 8.02
N LYS A 729 -14.44 3.37 7.63
CA LYS A 729 -13.20 2.58 7.68
C LYS A 729 -12.81 2.25 9.13
N VAL A 730 -12.75 3.26 9.99
CA VAL A 730 -12.37 3.07 11.39
C VAL A 730 -13.45 2.29 12.15
N PHE A 731 -14.73 2.50 11.83
CA PHE A 731 -15.83 1.70 12.38
C PHE A 731 -15.78 0.24 11.93
N GLY A 732 -15.48 -0.05 10.66
CA GLY A 732 -15.32 -1.42 10.17
C GLY A 732 -14.18 -2.16 10.89
N VAL A 733 -13.04 -1.49 11.08
CA VAL A 733 -11.90 -2.05 11.86
C VAL A 733 -12.27 -2.25 13.33
N PHE A 734 -13.01 -1.31 13.93
CA PHE A 734 -13.53 -1.48 15.29
C PHE A 734 -14.49 -2.66 15.39
N GLY A 735 -15.37 -2.86 14.40
CA GLY A 735 -16.25 -4.03 14.30
C GLY A 735 -15.46 -5.34 14.28
N LEU A 736 -14.35 -5.40 13.52
CA LEU A 736 -13.44 -6.55 13.52
C LEU A 736 -12.77 -6.77 14.88
N LEU A 737 -12.36 -5.70 15.56
CA LEU A 737 -11.81 -5.79 16.91
C LEU A 737 -12.86 -6.29 17.92
N ALA A 738 -14.09 -5.77 17.86
CA ALA A 738 -15.19 -6.17 18.72
C ALA A 738 -15.57 -7.65 18.50
N LEU A 739 -15.68 -8.07 17.23
CA LEU A 739 -15.95 -9.46 16.86
C LEU A 739 -14.85 -10.41 17.35
N THR A 740 -13.58 -10.04 17.12
CA THR A 740 -12.43 -10.82 17.59
C THR A 740 -12.44 -10.93 19.11
N THR A 741 -12.73 -9.84 19.81
CA THR A 741 -12.83 -9.81 21.27
C THR A 741 -13.97 -10.69 21.77
N ALA A 742 -15.16 -10.58 21.18
CA ALA A 742 -16.32 -11.40 21.54
C ALA A 742 -16.04 -12.90 21.37
N LEU A 743 -15.35 -13.28 20.28
CA LEU A 743 -14.92 -14.66 20.06
C LEU A 743 -13.95 -15.14 21.16
N ILE A 744 -12.94 -14.31 21.51
CA ILE A 744 -11.98 -14.64 22.56
C ILE A 744 -12.70 -14.80 23.92
N LEU A 745 -13.67 -13.94 24.24
CA LEU A 745 -14.47 -14.07 25.46
C LEU A 745 -15.30 -15.35 25.45
N ALA A 746 -15.93 -15.70 24.33
CA ALA A 746 -16.71 -16.93 24.20
C ALA A 746 -15.85 -18.20 24.40
N ILE A 747 -14.62 -18.21 23.87
CA ILE A 747 -13.68 -19.34 24.03
C ILE A 747 -13.20 -19.49 25.48
N ASN A 748 -13.07 -18.38 26.21
CA ASN A 748 -12.56 -18.37 27.58
C ASN A 748 -13.65 -18.43 28.67
N HIS A 749 -14.92 -18.59 28.29
CA HIS A 749 -16.01 -18.64 29.24
C HIS A 749 -16.14 -20.04 29.86
N ASP A 750 -16.04 -20.14 31.20
CA ASP A 750 -15.99 -21.42 31.92
C ASP A 750 -17.19 -22.36 31.66
N ARG A 751 -18.34 -21.81 31.27
CA ARG A 751 -19.54 -22.62 30.92
C ARG A 751 -19.56 -23.13 29.46
N LEU A 752 -18.65 -22.68 28.60
CA LEU A 752 -18.55 -23.07 27.19
C LEU A 752 -17.36 -24.01 27.00
N THR A 753 -17.58 -25.32 27.10
CA THR A 753 -16.55 -26.31 26.79
C THR A 753 -16.37 -26.46 25.28
N ILE A 754 -15.55 -25.59 24.68
CA ILE A 754 -15.18 -25.67 23.26
C ILE A 754 -13.92 -26.55 23.10
N PRO A 755 -13.93 -27.57 22.22
CA PRO A 755 -12.74 -28.36 21.95
C PRO A 755 -11.57 -27.47 21.50
N LYS A 756 -10.37 -27.69 22.05
CA LYS A 756 -9.17 -26.89 21.76
C LYS A 756 -8.88 -26.75 20.26
N ARG A 757 -9.17 -27.80 19.48
CA ARG A 757 -8.99 -27.79 18.02
C ARG A 757 -9.95 -26.84 17.32
N THR A 758 -11.22 -26.84 17.73
CA THR A 758 -12.25 -25.95 17.21
C THR A 758 -11.90 -24.51 17.54
N ALA A 759 -11.58 -24.21 18.81
CA ALA A 759 -11.17 -22.88 19.24
C ALA A 759 -9.97 -22.35 18.43
N ARG A 760 -8.92 -23.17 18.24
CA ARG A 760 -7.75 -22.80 17.41
C ARG A 760 -8.15 -22.51 15.96
N SER A 761 -8.99 -23.35 15.36
CA SER A 761 -9.41 -23.18 13.96
C SER A 761 -10.28 -21.95 13.75
N THR A 762 -11.15 -21.63 14.72
CA THR A 762 -11.99 -20.42 14.67
C THR A 762 -11.15 -19.15 14.83
N VAL A 763 -10.25 -19.11 15.81
CA VAL A 763 -9.33 -17.96 15.99
C VAL A 763 -8.46 -17.77 14.75
N PHE A 764 -7.95 -18.86 14.18
CA PHE A 764 -7.20 -18.83 12.91
C PHE A 764 -8.03 -18.18 11.80
N ALA A 765 -9.21 -18.73 11.52
CA ALA A 765 -10.07 -18.30 10.42
C ALA A 765 -10.49 -16.82 10.55
N VAL A 766 -10.88 -16.39 11.76
CA VAL A 766 -11.22 -14.99 12.02
C VAL A 766 -10.02 -14.07 11.86
N THR A 767 -8.82 -14.50 12.24
CA THR A 767 -7.59 -13.71 12.01
C THR A 767 -7.29 -13.57 10.52
N MET A 768 -7.37 -14.65 9.75
CA MET A 768 -7.15 -14.61 8.29
C MET A 768 -8.18 -13.69 7.62
N LEU A 769 -9.45 -13.83 8.02
CA LEU A 769 -10.52 -12.97 7.54
C LEU A 769 -10.27 -11.50 7.89
N ALA A 770 -9.84 -11.19 9.12
CA ALA A 770 -9.51 -9.83 9.52
C ALA A 770 -8.33 -9.26 8.73
N VAL A 771 -7.31 -10.06 8.42
CA VAL A 771 -6.18 -9.64 7.57
C VAL A 771 -6.67 -9.30 6.15
N VAL A 772 -7.48 -10.17 5.54
CA VAL A 772 -8.06 -9.94 4.21
C VAL A 772 -8.92 -8.67 4.20
N LEU A 773 -9.82 -8.53 5.18
CA LEU A 773 -10.71 -7.38 5.26
C LEU A 773 -9.92 -6.08 5.47
N ASN A 774 -8.91 -6.07 6.33
CA ASN A 774 -8.09 -4.87 6.55
C ASN A 774 -7.35 -4.45 5.27
N ALA A 775 -6.68 -5.39 4.60
CA ALA A 775 -5.98 -5.12 3.34
C ALA A 775 -6.94 -4.61 2.25
N ASN A 776 -8.11 -5.23 2.11
CA ASN A 776 -9.08 -4.82 1.11
C ASN A 776 -9.78 -3.51 1.45
N MET A 777 -9.97 -3.21 2.74
CA MET A 777 -10.44 -1.89 3.18
C MET A 777 -9.45 -0.80 2.77
N PHE A 778 -8.14 -1.05 2.86
CA PHE A 778 -7.14 -0.15 2.30
C PHE A 778 -7.27 -0.04 0.77
N ILE A 779 -7.16 -1.16 0.04
CA ILE A 779 -7.13 -1.16 -1.43
C ILE A 779 -8.36 -0.50 -2.06
N THR A 780 -9.55 -0.81 -1.53
CA THR A 780 -10.84 -0.32 -2.08
C THR A 780 -11.30 0.99 -1.46
N SER A 781 -10.50 1.59 -0.58
CA SER A 781 -10.90 2.83 0.06
C SER A 781 -10.92 3.99 -0.92
N ALA A 782 -12.02 4.74 -0.91
CA ALA A 782 -12.15 6.00 -1.62
C ALA A 782 -11.53 7.17 -0.83
N SER A 783 -10.97 8.11 -1.58
CA SER A 783 -10.60 9.49 -1.24
C SER A 783 -11.33 10.44 -2.19
N GLU A 784 -11.22 11.75 -1.99
CA GLU A 784 -11.83 12.76 -2.87
C GLU A 784 -11.43 12.60 -4.34
N ASP A 785 -10.21 12.09 -4.59
CA ASP A 785 -9.65 11.86 -5.93
C ASP A 785 -9.89 10.44 -6.50
N GLY A 786 -10.70 9.61 -5.84
CA GLY A 786 -10.95 8.21 -6.22
C GLY A 786 -10.38 7.19 -5.24
N THR A 787 -10.37 5.92 -5.61
CA THR A 787 -9.89 4.83 -4.75
C THR A 787 -8.37 4.66 -4.82
N HIS A 788 -7.75 4.03 -3.81
CA HIS A 788 -6.34 3.64 -3.92
C HIS A 788 -6.05 2.79 -5.16
N LEU A 789 -7.01 1.98 -5.58
CA LEU A 789 -6.95 1.16 -6.78
C LEU A 789 -6.87 1.98 -8.07
N ASP A 790 -7.44 3.19 -8.11
CA ASP A 790 -7.39 4.08 -9.28
C ASP A 790 -6.00 4.70 -9.51
N THR A 791 -5.12 4.64 -8.49
CA THR A 791 -3.73 5.06 -8.61
C THR A 791 -2.82 3.98 -9.23
N TYR A 792 -3.38 2.85 -9.63
CA TYR A 792 -2.65 1.78 -10.32
C TYR A 792 -3.00 1.74 -11.80
N VAL A 793 -2.02 1.30 -12.60
CA VAL A 793 -2.12 1.27 -14.06
C VAL A 793 -3.15 0.23 -14.49
N GLU A 794 -3.94 0.56 -15.50
CA GLU A 794 -4.88 -0.39 -16.11
C GLU A 794 -4.11 -1.53 -16.81
N SER A 795 -4.64 -2.74 -16.74
CA SER A 795 -3.99 -3.93 -17.30
C SER A 795 -3.83 -3.80 -18.81
N GLY A 796 -2.64 -4.07 -19.31
CA GLY A 796 -2.25 -3.92 -20.72
C GLY A 796 -1.95 -2.48 -21.14
N LYS A 797 -2.11 -1.48 -20.26
CA LYS A 797 -1.82 -0.08 -20.59
C LYS A 797 -0.43 0.39 -20.22
N SER A 798 0.37 -0.36 -19.44
CA SER A 798 1.68 0.14 -18.96
C SER A 798 2.61 0.62 -20.09
N MET A 799 2.81 -0.20 -21.12
CA MET A 799 3.61 0.21 -22.29
C MET A 799 2.92 1.28 -23.13
N THR A 800 1.59 1.23 -23.23
CA THR A 800 0.81 2.23 -23.98
C THR A 800 0.95 3.61 -23.34
N ASP A 801 0.82 3.70 -22.02
CA ASP A 801 0.90 4.94 -21.25
C ASP A 801 2.34 5.51 -21.25
N MET A 802 3.38 4.67 -21.16
CA MET A 802 4.77 5.15 -21.34
C MET A 802 5.08 5.56 -22.79
N SER A 803 4.39 4.98 -23.78
CA SER A 803 4.50 5.36 -25.20
C SER A 803 3.76 6.65 -25.55
N MET A 804 3.23 7.37 -24.56
CA MET A 804 2.44 8.58 -24.76
C MET A 804 3.29 9.82 -25.11
N THR A 805 4.42 9.63 -25.79
CA THR A 805 5.38 10.64 -26.28
C THR A 805 5.40 10.70 -27.81
N ALA A 806 5.76 11.85 -28.39
CA ALA A 806 5.99 12.01 -29.83
C ALA A 806 7.30 11.32 -30.29
N LEU A 807 8.30 11.23 -29.39
CA LEU A 807 9.65 10.75 -29.73
C LEU A 807 9.73 9.25 -30.06
N LYS A 808 8.66 8.48 -29.82
CA LYS A 808 8.57 7.10 -30.35
C LYS A 808 8.56 7.02 -31.88
N TYR A 809 8.33 8.15 -32.57
CA TYR A 809 8.36 8.26 -34.03
C TYR A 809 9.68 8.86 -34.53
N LEU A 810 10.68 9.07 -33.67
CA LEU A 810 11.94 9.71 -34.05
C LEU A 810 12.66 8.94 -35.16
N ASP A 811 12.74 7.61 -35.06
CA ASP A 811 13.32 6.75 -36.09
C ASP A 811 12.67 6.93 -37.48
N GLN A 812 11.39 7.33 -37.54
CA GLN A 812 10.69 7.59 -38.81
C GLN A 812 11.13 8.91 -39.44
N VAL A 813 11.55 9.89 -38.62
CA VAL A 813 12.15 11.14 -39.10
C VAL A 813 13.52 10.86 -39.69
N GLU A 814 14.31 10.03 -39.02
CA GLU A 814 15.67 9.66 -39.45
C GLU A 814 15.64 8.81 -40.75
N THR A 815 14.72 7.84 -40.83
CA THR A 815 14.61 6.95 -42.00
C THR A 815 13.93 7.59 -43.22
N SER A 816 13.10 8.62 -43.04
CA SER A 816 12.46 9.32 -44.18
C SER A 816 13.39 10.31 -44.89
N GLY A 817 14.59 10.53 -44.36
CA GLY A 817 15.65 11.34 -44.97
C GLY A 817 16.36 10.69 -46.16
N ASP A 818 16.23 9.39 -46.42
CA ASP A 818 16.82 8.71 -47.59
C ASP A 818 15.99 7.48 -48.02
N ALA A 819 15.77 7.31 -49.32
CA ALA A 819 14.70 6.50 -49.91
C ALA A 819 14.76 4.97 -49.66
N GLY A 820 13.59 4.32 -49.52
CA GLY A 820 13.43 2.89 -49.83
C GLY A 820 12.47 2.12 -48.91
N ASP A 821 11.43 1.54 -49.49
CA ASP A 821 10.44 0.65 -48.87
C ASP A 821 11.06 -0.67 -48.35
N ASP A 822 10.40 -1.28 -47.37
CA ASP A 822 10.65 -2.61 -46.76
C ASP A 822 11.89 -2.81 -45.83
N SER A 823 11.70 -2.58 -44.52
CA SER A 823 11.98 -3.59 -43.48
C SER A 823 11.55 -3.13 -42.08
N ALA A 824 10.34 -3.54 -41.67
CA ALA A 824 9.92 -3.47 -40.28
C ALA A 824 10.10 -4.85 -39.64
N ASP A 825 11.29 -5.14 -39.11
CA ASP A 825 11.46 -6.15 -38.06
C ASP A 825 12.80 -6.00 -37.31
N THR A 826 12.70 -5.74 -36.00
CA THR A 826 13.74 -5.95 -34.96
C THR A 826 15.12 -5.30 -35.16
N LYS A 827 15.27 -4.01 -34.81
CA LYS A 827 16.51 -3.52 -34.19
C LYS A 827 16.45 -3.81 -32.69
N ASN A 828 16.83 -5.04 -32.31
CA ASN A 828 17.26 -5.30 -30.93
C ASN A 828 18.54 -4.49 -30.72
N GLY A 829 18.55 -3.66 -29.67
CA GLY A 829 19.64 -2.73 -29.40
C GLY A 829 20.98 -3.43 -29.24
N THR A 830 21.80 -3.36 -30.27
CA THR A 830 23.27 -3.37 -30.30
C THR A 830 23.66 -3.30 -31.77
N GLU A 831 24.03 -2.11 -32.23
CA GLU A 831 25.03 -1.79 -33.27
C GLU A 831 24.82 -0.32 -33.61
N ASN A 832 25.61 0.55 -32.98
CA ASN A 832 25.98 1.86 -33.53
C ASN A 832 26.95 1.63 -34.70
N ASP A 833 26.54 0.85 -35.69
CA ASP A 833 27.26 0.78 -36.96
C ASP A 833 26.64 1.85 -37.88
N THR A 834 26.98 3.10 -37.59
CA THR A 834 26.76 4.25 -38.49
C THR A 834 27.78 4.19 -39.62
N SER A 835 27.74 3.13 -40.43
CA SER A 835 28.41 3.12 -41.72
C SER A 835 27.48 3.77 -42.76
N GLY A 836 27.49 5.10 -42.82
CA GLY A 836 26.98 5.85 -43.96
C GLY A 836 25.92 6.92 -43.67
N ALA A 837 26.27 7.97 -42.93
CA ALA A 837 25.82 9.36 -43.07
C ALA A 837 26.27 10.13 -41.81
N ASP A 838 26.66 11.39 -42.01
CA ASP A 838 27.36 12.27 -41.08
C ASP A 838 26.44 12.85 -39.97
N ASP A 839 25.75 12.00 -39.19
CA ASP A 839 24.91 12.45 -38.08
C ASP A 839 25.64 12.23 -36.74
N GLY A 840 26.36 13.26 -36.27
CA GLY A 840 27.01 13.30 -34.95
C GLY A 840 26.02 13.18 -33.78
N PHE A 841 26.52 13.12 -32.55
CA PHE A 841 25.68 12.99 -31.35
C PHE A 841 24.68 14.16 -31.19
N TYR A 842 23.42 13.85 -30.88
CA TYR A 842 22.40 14.82 -30.48
C TYR A 842 21.46 14.29 -29.39
N ARG A 843 20.67 15.21 -28.81
CA ARG A 843 19.55 14.92 -27.91
C ARG A 843 18.20 15.23 -28.53
N SER A 844 17.19 14.52 -28.03
CA SER A 844 15.79 14.64 -28.39
C SER A 844 14.93 14.66 -27.13
N THR A 845 14.09 15.67 -26.96
CA THR A 845 13.23 15.78 -25.77
C THR A 845 11.78 16.13 -26.11
N ASN A 846 10.87 15.97 -25.15
CA ASN A 846 9.49 16.40 -25.31
C ASN A 846 9.34 17.84 -24.81
N LEU A 847 8.57 18.66 -25.53
CA LEU A 847 8.18 20.02 -25.09
C LEU A 847 7.53 19.99 -23.70
N LYS A 848 6.85 18.90 -23.39
CA LYS A 848 6.32 18.62 -22.06
C LYS A 848 6.43 17.12 -21.76
N THR A 849 7.06 16.79 -20.64
CA THR A 849 7.09 15.42 -20.15
C THR A 849 6.10 15.23 -19.00
N TYR A 850 5.30 14.19 -19.06
CA TYR A 850 4.36 13.83 -18.00
C TYR A 850 4.98 12.82 -17.03
N GLY A 851 4.42 12.70 -15.82
CA GLY A 851 4.97 11.86 -14.77
C GLY A 851 5.14 10.38 -15.15
N ASP A 852 4.28 9.88 -16.02
CA ASP A 852 4.22 8.51 -16.56
C ASP A 852 5.12 8.28 -17.77
N THR A 853 5.54 9.34 -18.47
CA THR A 853 6.38 9.27 -19.69
C THR A 853 7.85 9.63 -19.43
N ARG A 854 8.20 10.00 -18.19
CA ARG A 854 9.60 10.18 -17.75
C ARG A 854 10.40 8.91 -18.02
N SER A 855 11.63 9.08 -18.49
CA SER A 855 12.56 7.99 -18.80
C SER A 855 12.08 7.05 -19.93
N SER A 856 11.14 7.49 -20.79
CA SER A 856 10.72 6.72 -21.97
C SER A 856 11.86 6.53 -22.99
N SER A 857 12.90 7.37 -22.93
CA SER A 857 14.18 7.16 -23.62
C SER A 857 14.83 5.80 -23.34
N LEU A 858 14.69 5.25 -22.13
CA LEU A 858 15.20 3.91 -21.78
C LEU A 858 14.48 2.77 -22.52
N ILE A 859 13.33 3.08 -23.13
CA ILE A 859 12.53 2.15 -23.93
C ILE A 859 12.84 2.32 -25.42
N TYR A 860 12.89 3.56 -25.92
CA TYR A 860 13.02 3.87 -27.35
C TYR A 860 14.45 4.16 -27.81
N GLY A 861 15.42 4.32 -26.91
CA GLY A 861 16.84 4.41 -27.26
C GLY A 861 17.35 5.80 -27.67
N TYR A 862 16.53 6.86 -27.62
CA TYR A 862 16.96 8.23 -27.89
C TYR A 862 17.63 8.90 -26.67
N ASN A 863 18.49 9.90 -26.89
CA ASN A 863 19.13 10.66 -25.81
C ASN A 863 18.22 11.81 -25.34
N ASP A 864 17.64 11.74 -24.14
CA ASP A 864 16.73 12.78 -23.60
C ASP A 864 17.47 13.77 -22.68
N ILE A 865 16.79 14.81 -22.22
CA ILE A 865 17.17 15.58 -21.01
C ILE A 865 16.33 15.15 -19.80
N SER A 866 15.13 14.60 -20.05
CA SER A 866 14.19 14.15 -19.02
C SER A 866 14.64 12.86 -18.33
N THR A 867 14.52 12.81 -17.01
CA THR A 867 14.91 11.62 -16.23
C THR A 867 14.18 11.54 -14.89
N PHE A 868 13.99 10.33 -14.39
CA PHE A 868 13.55 10.06 -13.02
C PHE A 868 14.55 9.15 -12.29
N THR A 869 15.33 9.73 -11.38
CA THR A 869 16.26 8.98 -10.54
C THR A 869 16.30 9.49 -9.10
N SER A 870 16.43 8.56 -8.15
CA SER A 870 16.50 8.92 -6.72
C SER A 870 17.85 9.49 -6.29
N THR A 871 18.85 9.45 -7.18
CA THR A 871 20.23 9.93 -6.99
C THR A 871 20.62 10.83 -8.18
N LEU A 872 19.90 11.94 -8.35
CA LEU A 872 20.18 12.91 -9.42
C LEU A 872 21.56 13.55 -9.18
N ASN A 873 22.35 13.72 -10.24
CA ASN A 873 23.69 14.31 -10.18
C ASN A 873 23.65 15.73 -9.58
N GLY A 874 24.61 16.06 -8.70
CA GLY A 874 24.70 17.36 -8.04
C GLY A 874 24.83 18.55 -9.00
N GLY A 875 25.69 18.47 -10.01
CA GLY A 875 25.85 19.53 -11.01
C GLY A 875 24.57 19.82 -11.79
N ILE A 876 23.80 18.78 -12.14
CA ILE A 876 22.47 18.97 -12.75
C ILE A 876 21.54 19.77 -11.82
N VAL A 877 21.57 19.49 -10.52
CA VAL A 877 20.76 20.21 -9.52
C VAL A 877 21.22 21.67 -9.42
N ASP A 878 22.53 21.91 -9.38
CA ASP A 878 23.12 23.24 -9.31
C ASP A 878 22.75 24.07 -10.55
N TYR A 879 22.88 23.50 -11.75
CA TYR A 879 22.49 24.14 -13.01
C TYR A 879 21.01 24.52 -13.03
N ASN A 880 20.11 23.60 -12.64
CA ASN A 880 18.68 23.89 -12.62
C ASN A 880 18.30 24.97 -11.59
N ARG A 881 19.01 25.06 -10.45
CA ARG A 881 18.86 26.15 -9.48
C ARG A 881 19.37 27.47 -10.04
N ALA A 882 20.60 27.49 -10.56
CA ALA A 882 21.24 28.68 -11.10
C ALA A 882 20.45 29.29 -12.26
N MET A 883 19.89 28.43 -13.13
CA MET A 883 19.05 28.84 -14.26
C MET A 883 17.58 29.06 -13.87
N GLY A 884 17.20 28.96 -12.59
CA GLY A 884 15.82 29.16 -12.14
C GLY A 884 14.78 28.27 -12.84
N ASN A 885 15.14 27.02 -13.19
CA ASN A 885 14.24 26.13 -13.93
C ASN A 885 12.98 25.81 -13.12
N CYS A 886 11.84 25.79 -13.80
CA CYS A 886 10.53 25.59 -13.18
C CYS A 886 9.90 24.22 -13.55
N ASP A 887 10.61 23.32 -14.22
CA ASP A 887 10.05 22.00 -14.60
C ASP A 887 10.91 20.81 -14.13
N TRP A 888 11.21 20.78 -12.82
CA TRP A 888 12.04 19.74 -12.19
C TRP A 888 11.79 19.62 -10.66
N ASN A 889 12.40 18.62 -10.04
CA ASN A 889 12.60 18.47 -8.59
C ASN A 889 13.88 17.65 -8.32
N ILE A 890 14.27 17.48 -7.04
CA ILE A 890 15.55 16.82 -6.69
C ILE A 890 15.66 15.33 -7.07
N VAL A 891 14.61 14.71 -7.59
CA VAL A 891 14.62 13.33 -8.12
C VAL A 891 14.15 13.23 -9.58
N SER A 892 13.81 14.33 -10.24
CA SER A 892 13.33 14.29 -11.62
C SER A 892 13.56 15.59 -12.36
N ILE A 893 13.99 15.50 -13.62
CA ILE A 893 13.90 16.59 -14.59
C ILE A 893 12.76 16.23 -15.54
N TYR A 894 11.81 17.13 -15.75
CA TYR A 894 10.74 16.92 -16.72
C TYR A 894 11.09 17.57 -18.06
N SER A 895 11.59 18.81 -18.03
CA SER A 895 12.08 19.56 -19.18
C SER A 895 12.91 20.78 -18.73
N TYR A 896 13.38 21.58 -19.69
CA TYR A 896 13.94 22.91 -19.46
C TYR A 896 12.92 24.04 -19.68
N ASN A 897 11.62 23.74 -19.49
CA ASN A 897 10.52 24.70 -19.57
C ASN A 897 10.45 25.46 -20.91
N ALA A 898 10.73 24.75 -22.01
CA ALA A 898 10.73 25.28 -23.38
C ALA A 898 11.65 26.50 -23.61
N ARG A 899 12.79 26.56 -22.90
CA ARG A 899 13.73 27.67 -22.98
C ARG A 899 14.78 27.43 -24.06
N THR A 900 14.89 28.37 -24.99
CA THR A 900 15.77 28.27 -26.17
C THR A 900 17.23 28.02 -25.79
N TYR A 901 17.82 28.88 -24.94
CA TYR A 901 19.23 28.80 -24.53
C TYR A 901 19.62 27.45 -23.90
N MET A 902 18.79 26.94 -22.99
CA MET A 902 19.08 25.68 -22.31
C MET A 902 18.95 24.46 -23.24
N HIS A 903 18.02 24.50 -24.20
CA HIS A 903 17.90 23.43 -25.19
C HIS A 903 19.14 23.39 -26.09
N GLU A 904 19.61 24.57 -26.51
CA GLU A 904 20.77 24.71 -27.38
C GLU A 904 22.05 24.16 -26.73
N LEU A 905 22.36 24.64 -25.52
CA LEU A 905 23.56 24.22 -24.77
C LEU A 905 23.53 22.74 -24.35
N ALA A 906 22.35 22.11 -24.37
CA ALA A 906 22.16 20.69 -24.11
C ALA A 906 22.20 19.82 -25.39
N SER A 907 22.57 20.39 -26.54
CA SER A 907 22.64 19.70 -27.84
C SER A 907 21.29 19.10 -28.27
N VAL A 908 20.17 19.79 -27.96
CA VAL A 908 18.83 19.31 -28.32
C VAL A 908 18.53 19.65 -29.78
N ARG A 909 18.51 18.62 -30.62
CA ARG A 909 18.14 18.70 -32.04
C ARG A 909 16.64 18.55 -32.26
N TYR A 910 16.03 17.51 -31.69
CA TYR A 910 14.61 17.23 -31.91
C TYR A 910 13.74 17.51 -30.68
N LEU A 911 12.58 18.11 -30.93
CA LEU A 911 11.58 18.44 -29.94
C LEU A 911 10.23 17.83 -30.30
N GLY A 912 9.79 16.86 -29.49
CA GLY A 912 8.50 16.20 -29.65
C GLY A 912 7.37 16.92 -28.91
N THR A 913 6.19 17.02 -29.53
CA THR A 913 4.98 17.57 -28.88
C THR A 913 3.70 16.93 -29.40
N SER A 914 2.57 17.24 -28.77
CA SER A 914 1.23 16.88 -29.25
C SER A 914 0.28 18.08 -29.20
N ASP A 915 -0.80 18.03 -29.97
CA ASP A 915 -1.79 19.10 -30.17
C ASP A 915 -2.51 19.58 -28.87
N ASP A 916 -2.53 18.75 -27.83
CA ASP A 916 -3.04 19.09 -26.49
C ASP A 916 -2.07 19.96 -25.65
N VAL A 917 -0.78 20.02 -26.01
CA VAL A 917 0.22 20.80 -25.29
C VAL A 917 0.13 22.27 -25.70
N LYS A 918 -0.27 23.14 -24.76
CA LYS A 918 -0.37 24.60 -24.95
C LYS A 918 0.86 25.33 -24.39
N LEU A 919 2.03 24.91 -24.86
CA LEU A 919 3.31 25.58 -24.65
C LEU A 919 3.81 26.10 -26.00
N PRO A 920 4.45 27.28 -26.03
CA PRO A 920 5.04 27.82 -27.24
C PRO A 920 6.29 27.00 -27.58
N LEU A 921 6.63 26.94 -28.87
CA LEU A 921 7.90 26.37 -29.27
C LEU A 921 9.02 27.35 -28.90
N PRO A 922 10.19 26.85 -28.47
CA PRO A 922 11.38 27.68 -28.37
C PRO A 922 11.74 28.26 -29.75
N TYR A 923 12.51 29.33 -29.77
CA TYR A 923 13.01 29.93 -31.01
C TYR A 923 13.83 28.92 -31.82
N GLY A 924 13.77 29.01 -33.15
CA GLY A 924 14.60 28.19 -34.04
C GLY A 924 14.10 26.78 -34.35
N TYR A 925 12.95 26.35 -33.83
CA TYR A 925 12.38 25.03 -34.13
C TYR A 925 11.45 25.04 -35.36
N LYS A 926 11.70 24.15 -36.32
CA LYS A 926 10.84 23.93 -37.50
C LYS A 926 10.21 22.54 -37.46
N LYS A 927 8.93 22.44 -37.83
CA LYS A 927 8.24 21.13 -37.88
C LYS A 927 8.81 20.30 -39.02
N VAL A 928 9.24 19.07 -38.71
CA VAL A 928 9.79 18.11 -39.69
C VAL A 928 8.92 16.87 -39.87
N TYR A 929 8.05 16.58 -38.90
CA TYR A 929 7.20 15.40 -38.96
C TYR A 929 5.89 15.61 -38.19
N ASP A 930 4.80 15.04 -38.69
CA ASP A 930 3.55 14.89 -37.97
C ASP A 930 2.89 13.53 -38.18
N LYS A 931 2.22 13.05 -37.12
CA LYS A 931 1.47 11.80 -37.13
C LYS A 931 0.14 11.97 -36.42
N GLU A 932 -0.93 11.90 -37.19
CA GLU A 932 -2.28 11.82 -36.65
C GLU A 932 -2.54 10.41 -36.10
N THR A 933 -3.01 10.35 -34.85
CA THR A 933 -3.49 9.12 -34.21
C THR A 933 -4.94 9.30 -33.79
N LYS A 934 -5.62 8.21 -33.42
CA LYS A 934 -7.04 8.26 -32.99
C LYS A 934 -7.32 9.21 -31.82
N LYS A 935 -6.30 9.61 -31.03
CA LYS A 935 -6.46 10.43 -29.82
C LYS A 935 -5.82 11.82 -29.93
N ARG A 936 -4.79 11.98 -30.76
CA ARG A 936 -3.96 13.18 -30.82
C ARG A 936 -3.08 13.18 -32.05
N THR A 937 -2.60 14.36 -32.41
CA THR A 937 -1.58 14.54 -33.45
C THR A 937 -0.26 14.79 -32.76
N TYR A 938 0.71 13.89 -33.00
CA TYR A 938 2.08 14.09 -32.57
C TYR A 938 2.85 14.85 -33.63
N SER A 939 3.75 15.73 -33.21
CA SER A 939 4.63 16.47 -34.10
C SER A 939 6.05 16.46 -33.56
N ILE A 940 7.02 16.39 -34.46
CA ILE A 940 8.45 16.51 -34.15
C ILE A 940 8.98 17.75 -34.87
N TYR A 941 9.73 18.55 -34.13
CA TYR A 941 10.38 19.76 -34.61
C TYR A 941 11.88 19.61 -34.54
N GLU A 942 12.60 20.14 -35.51
CA GLU A 942 14.06 20.18 -35.58
C GLU A 942 14.55 21.60 -35.29
N ASN A 943 15.52 21.71 -34.39
CA ASN A 943 16.24 22.94 -34.09
C ASN A 943 17.21 23.26 -35.23
N GLN A 944 17.14 24.48 -35.76
CA GLN A 944 18.00 24.93 -36.86
C GLN A 944 19.37 25.45 -36.38
N TYR A 945 19.56 25.59 -35.07
CA TYR A 945 20.76 26.16 -34.46
C TYR A 945 21.54 25.16 -33.60
N THR A 946 21.20 23.86 -33.66
CA THR A 946 21.76 22.79 -32.83
C THR A 946 23.28 22.88 -32.67
N LEU A 947 23.72 22.93 -31.41
CA LEU A 947 25.11 22.76 -31.03
C LEU A 947 25.50 21.28 -30.98
N PRO A 948 26.73 20.95 -31.41
CA PRO A 948 27.28 19.60 -31.27
C PRO A 948 27.51 19.24 -29.80
N LEU A 949 27.95 18.01 -29.55
CA LEU A 949 28.25 17.52 -28.19
C LEU A 949 29.35 18.35 -27.50
N GLY A 950 30.31 18.87 -28.27
CA GLY A 950 31.40 19.70 -27.77
C GLY A 950 31.53 20.99 -28.57
N TYR A 951 31.57 22.12 -27.89
CA TYR A 951 31.74 23.47 -28.43
C TYR A 951 32.70 24.26 -27.54
N THR A 952 33.30 25.34 -28.05
CA THR A 952 34.35 26.05 -27.31
C THR A 952 33.99 27.46 -26.89
N TYR A 953 34.76 27.98 -25.93
CA TYR A 953 34.77 29.37 -25.51
C TYR A 953 36.22 29.90 -25.47
N ASP A 954 36.44 31.12 -25.92
CA ASP A 954 37.70 31.86 -25.69
C ASP A 954 37.65 32.69 -24.39
N THR A 955 36.46 32.77 -23.77
CA THR A 955 36.13 33.65 -22.66
C THR A 955 35.62 32.84 -21.47
N VAL A 956 36.07 33.19 -20.26
CA VAL A 956 35.64 32.59 -18.99
C VAL A 956 35.15 33.65 -18.00
N THR A 957 34.18 33.27 -17.17
CA THR A 957 33.62 34.09 -16.10
C THR A 957 33.56 33.26 -14.83
N SER A 958 33.88 33.85 -13.68
CA SER A 958 33.84 33.14 -12.41
C SER A 958 32.42 32.88 -11.92
N GLU A 959 32.21 31.80 -11.18
CA GLU A 959 30.90 31.46 -10.60
C GLU A 959 30.40 32.57 -9.66
N SER A 960 31.28 33.23 -8.91
CA SER A 960 30.91 34.35 -8.02
C SER A 960 30.40 35.58 -8.77
N ASP A 961 31.01 35.92 -9.91
CA ASP A 961 30.57 37.03 -10.74
C ASP A 961 29.24 36.70 -11.44
N ALA A 962 29.17 35.53 -12.08
CA ALA A 962 27.93 35.03 -12.66
C ALA A 962 26.80 34.96 -11.64
N GLY A 963 27.09 34.66 -10.36
CA GLY A 963 26.15 34.60 -9.25
C GLY A 963 25.29 35.86 -9.08
N ASN A 964 25.82 37.04 -9.42
CA ASN A 964 25.14 38.34 -9.29
C ASN A 964 24.04 38.57 -10.33
N LEU A 965 24.08 37.82 -11.44
CA LEU A 965 23.11 37.92 -12.52
C LEU A 965 21.77 37.24 -12.18
N SER A 966 20.69 37.69 -12.81
CA SER A 966 19.40 36.99 -12.84
C SER A 966 19.49 35.67 -13.61
N ALA A 967 18.57 34.75 -13.37
CA ALA A 967 18.48 33.50 -14.11
C ALA A 967 18.36 33.70 -15.65
N ALA A 968 17.71 34.79 -16.09
CA ALA A 968 17.58 35.14 -17.52
C ALA A 968 18.94 35.59 -18.10
N GLU A 969 19.67 36.44 -17.38
CA GLU A 969 21.02 36.86 -17.78
C GLU A 969 22.01 35.70 -17.76
N LYS A 970 21.93 34.79 -16.77
CA LYS A 970 22.81 33.62 -16.66
C LYS A 970 22.70 32.66 -17.83
N GLN A 971 21.48 32.32 -18.27
CA GLN A 971 21.30 31.41 -19.41
C GLN A 971 21.83 32.01 -20.73
N GLU A 972 21.85 33.35 -20.82
CA GLU A 972 22.43 34.06 -21.95
C GLU A 972 23.96 34.18 -21.85
N LEU A 973 24.48 34.45 -20.65
CA LEU A 973 25.91 34.47 -20.35
C LEU A 973 26.57 33.17 -20.83
N THR A 974 25.93 32.02 -20.60
CA THR A 974 26.45 30.71 -21.04
C THR A 974 26.51 30.54 -22.57
N MET A 975 26.00 31.47 -23.38
CA MET A 975 26.26 31.50 -24.83
C MET A 975 27.49 32.32 -25.23
N LEU A 976 28.07 33.07 -24.30
CA LEU A 976 29.15 34.03 -24.54
C LEU A 976 30.43 33.67 -23.78
N SER A 977 30.29 33.10 -22.59
CA SER A 977 31.40 32.81 -21.68
C SER A 977 31.15 31.49 -20.94
N ALA A 978 32.22 30.73 -20.72
CA ALA A 978 32.20 29.55 -19.86
C ALA A 978 32.26 29.97 -18.39
N ILE A 979 31.24 29.58 -17.61
CA ILE A 979 31.24 29.80 -16.15
C ILE A 979 32.07 28.71 -15.49
N VAL A 980 33.14 29.07 -14.79
CA VAL A 980 34.03 28.14 -14.08
C VAL A 980 34.04 28.40 -12.58
N GLU A 981 34.38 27.38 -11.79
CA GLU A 981 34.52 27.52 -10.33
C GLU A 981 35.60 28.56 -9.98
N ASP A 982 35.41 29.33 -8.90
CA ASP A 982 36.30 30.44 -8.55
C ASP A 982 37.76 29.99 -8.34
N ASP A 983 37.98 28.77 -7.84
CA ASP A 983 39.31 28.18 -7.65
C ASP A 983 39.92 27.65 -8.96
N ALA A 984 39.08 27.30 -9.94
CA ALA A 984 39.50 26.89 -11.28
C ALA A 984 39.91 28.08 -12.17
N MET A 985 39.57 29.33 -11.81
CA MET A 985 39.98 30.53 -12.58
C MET A 985 41.50 30.59 -12.80
N ALA A 986 42.29 30.17 -11.80
CA ALA A 986 43.75 30.17 -11.90
C ALA A 986 44.29 29.20 -12.97
N ASP A 987 43.56 28.13 -13.27
CA ASP A 987 43.92 27.12 -14.28
C ASP A 987 43.56 27.57 -15.70
N ASN A 988 42.85 28.69 -15.84
CA ASN A 988 42.31 29.22 -17.09
C ASN A 988 42.94 30.56 -17.52
N GLN A 989 44.14 30.89 -17.03
CA GLN A 989 44.81 32.18 -17.28
C GLN A 989 45.13 32.48 -18.76
N ASN A 990 45.12 31.46 -19.62
CA ASN A 990 45.35 31.62 -21.06
C ASN A 990 44.08 32.07 -21.81
N LEU A 991 42.91 31.98 -21.18
CA LEU A 991 41.63 32.41 -21.73
C LEU A 991 41.33 33.86 -21.33
N THR A 992 40.42 34.50 -22.05
CA THR A 992 39.99 35.86 -21.73
C THR A 992 39.07 35.84 -20.51
N GLU A 993 39.52 36.40 -19.39
CA GLU A 993 38.64 36.64 -18.25
C GLU A 993 37.72 37.83 -18.54
N ALA A 994 36.41 37.61 -18.47
CA ALA A 994 35.40 38.64 -18.65
C ALA A 994 34.52 38.78 -17.42
N ASP A 995 34.41 40.03 -16.96
CA ASP A 995 33.37 40.46 -16.03
C ASP A 995 32.02 40.38 -16.76
N SER A 996 31.04 39.74 -16.12
CA SER A 996 29.69 39.54 -16.60
C SER A 996 29.01 40.84 -17.03
N SER A 997 29.33 41.96 -16.38
CA SER A 997 28.83 43.30 -16.70
C SER A 997 29.40 43.91 -17.99
N SER A 998 30.54 43.39 -18.46
CA SER A 998 31.19 43.83 -19.70
C SER A 998 30.67 43.13 -20.95
N LEU A 999 29.96 42.01 -20.78
CA LEU A 999 29.46 41.20 -21.88
C LEU A 999 28.13 41.76 -22.43
N PRO A 1000 27.88 41.63 -23.75
CA PRO A 1000 26.72 42.24 -24.40
C PRO A 1000 25.44 41.42 -24.18
N LEU A 1001 24.99 41.30 -22.93
CA LEU A 1001 23.73 40.63 -22.58
C LEU A 1001 22.52 41.44 -23.09
N THR A 1002 21.53 40.75 -23.66
CA THR A 1002 20.29 41.31 -24.21
C THR A 1002 19.10 41.14 -23.27
N ALA A 1003 19.25 40.33 -22.21
CA ALA A 1003 18.26 40.23 -21.16
C ALA A 1003 17.98 41.59 -20.52
N ARG A 1004 16.74 42.05 -20.65
CA ARG A 1004 16.29 43.33 -20.12
C ARG A 1004 15.15 43.15 -19.15
N LYS A 1005 15.36 43.66 -17.95
CA LYS A 1005 14.31 43.79 -16.95
C LYS A 1005 13.34 44.90 -17.36
N LEU A 1006 12.11 44.52 -17.69
CA LEU A 1006 11.05 45.42 -18.10
C LEU A 1006 10.29 46.02 -16.91
N PRO A 1007 9.90 47.31 -16.98
CA PRO A 1007 9.10 47.92 -15.94
C PRO A 1007 7.67 47.37 -15.94
N ILE A 1008 7.21 46.89 -14.78
CA ILE A 1008 5.82 46.45 -14.60
C ILE A 1008 4.93 47.70 -14.46
N ARG A 1009 4.04 47.93 -15.45
CA ARG A 1009 3.12 49.08 -15.49
C ARG A 1009 2.00 48.97 -14.46
N LYS A 1010 1.46 47.76 -14.28
CA LYS A 1010 0.31 47.50 -13.42
C LYS A 1010 0.32 46.09 -12.86
N ILE A 1011 0.07 45.97 -11.56
CA ILE A 1011 -0.24 44.71 -10.88
C ILE A 1011 -1.71 44.78 -10.44
N LYS A 1012 -2.54 43.85 -10.92
CA LYS A 1012 -3.95 43.75 -10.54
C LYS A 1012 -4.20 42.39 -9.90
N ALA A 1013 -4.46 42.39 -8.59
CA ALA A 1013 -4.90 41.22 -7.83
C ALA A 1013 -6.43 41.08 -7.88
N SER A 1014 -6.94 39.85 -7.80
CA SER A 1014 -8.36 39.56 -7.59
C SER A 1014 -8.80 39.82 -6.15
N ASP A 1015 -10.11 39.88 -5.91
CA ASP A 1015 -10.67 40.09 -4.56
C ASP A 1015 -10.10 39.07 -3.56
N GLY A 1016 -9.62 39.57 -2.42
CA GLY A 1016 -9.03 38.77 -1.34
C GLY A 1016 -7.53 38.46 -1.48
N VAL A 1017 -6.92 38.62 -2.66
CA VAL A 1017 -5.47 38.49 -2.83
C VAL A 1017 -4.78 39.81 -2.48
N THR A 1018 -3.83 39.77 -1.55
CA THR A 1018 -3.00 40.93 -1.20
C THR A 1018 -1.55 40.71 -1.61
N VAL A 1019 -0.93 41.73 -2.19
CA VAL A 1019 0.50 41.77 -2.53
C VAL A 1019 1.07 42.99 -1.81
N LYS A 1020 1.72 42.79 -0.67
CA LYS A 1020 2.22 43.89 0.16
C LYS A 1020 3.43 43.44 0.98
N ASP A 1021 4.42 44.34 1.14
CA ASP A 1021 5.56 44.16 2.04
C ASP A 1021 6.34 42.84 1.80
N GLY A 1022 6.53 42.44 0.54
CA GLY A 1022 7.22 41.19 0.17
C GLY A 1022 6.43 39.92 0.42
N VAL A 1023 5.11 40.02 0.60
CA VAL A 1023 4.23 38.88 0.88
C VAL A 1023 3.01 38.89 -0.05
N ILE A 1024 2.71 37.71 -0.62
CA ILE A 1024 1.46 37.41 -1.32
C ILE A 1024 0.58 36.59 -0.37
N THR A 1025 -0.59 37.10 -0.01
CA THR A 1025 -1.60 36.33 0.73
C THR A 1025 -2.72 35.94 -0.22
N ILE A 1026 -3.02 34.64 -0.28
CA ILE A 1026 -4.02 34.05 -1.16
C ILE A 1026 -5.18 33.54 -0.31
N PRO A 1027 -6.43 33.96 -0.58
CA PRO A 1027 -7.58 33.59 0.22
C PRO A 1027 -8.05 32.15 -0.07
N GLU A 1028 -8.94 31.65 0.78
CA GLU A 1028 -9.64 30.37 0.58
C GLU A 1028 -10.37 30.36 -0.78
N GLY A 1029 -10.14 29.32 -1.59
CA GLY A 1029 -10.62 29.22 -2.97
C GLY A 1029 -9.67 29.78 -4.04
N GLY A 1030 -8.48 30.25 -3.65
CA GLY A 1030 -7.41 30.67 -4.56
C GLY A 1030 -7.52 32.13 -5.00
N GLY A 1031 -6.80 32.50 -6.06
CA GLY A 1031 -6.68 33.91 -6.44
C GLY A 1031 -5.90 34.15 -7.71
N THR A 1032 -5.90 35.37 -8.23
CA THR A 1032 -5.22 35.72 -9.48
C THR A 1032 -4.47 37.05 -9.37
N ILE A 1033 -3.23 37.08 -9.87
CA ILE A 1033 -2.42 38.28 -10.04
C ILE A 1033 -2.16 38.46 -11.54
N ARG A 1034 -2.54 39.60 -12.09
CA ARG A 1034 -2.26 40.00 -13.47
C ARG A 1034 -1.20 41.08 -13.50
N PHE A 1035 -0.18 40.87 -14.32
CA PHE A 1035 0.88 41.83 -14.59
C PHE A 1035 0.66 42.43 -15.99
N THR A 1036 0.85 43.74 -16.11
CA THR A 1036 0.86 44.47 -17.38
C THR A 1036 2.21 45.15 -17.55
N PHE A 1037 2.80 45.00 -18.72
CA PHE A 1037 4.13 45.50 -19.06
C PHE A 1037 4.19 45.79 -20.57
N ASP A 1038 5.26 46.42 -21.03
CA ASP A 1038 5.50 46.68 -22.46
C ASP A 1038 6.58 45.70 -22.95
N GLY A 1039 6.18 44.56 -23.50
CA GLY A 1039 7.12 43.56 -24.03
C GLY A 1039 7.79 44.03 -25.33
N GLU A 1040 8.85 43.33 -25.71
CA GLU A 1040 9.59 43.57 -26.95
C GLU A 1040 9.21 42.50 -28.00
N PRO A 1041 9.17 42.83 -29.30
CA PRO A 1041 8.98 41.85 -30.37
C PRO A 1041 10.23 40.96 -30.51
N ASN A 1042 10.12 39.87 -31.28
CA ASN A 1042 11.19 38.91 -31.54
C ASN A 1042 11.96 38.47 -30.28
N SER A 1043 11.23 38.22 -29.18
CA SER A 1043 11.83 38.00 -27.87
C SER A 1043 11.20 36.83 -27.14
N GLU A 1044 11.99 36.13 -26.33
CA GLU A 1044 11.47 35.30 -25.25
C GLU A 1044 11.20 36.17 -24.02
N THR A 1045 9.99 36.07 -23.48
CA THR A 1045 9.62 36.82 -22.26
C THR A 1045 9.53 35.88 -21.06
N TYR A 1046 9.92 36.36 -19.89
CA TYR A 1046 9.95 35.60 -18.65
C TYR A 1046 9.30 36.37 -17.50
N LEU A 1047 8.62 35.65 -16.61
CA LEU A 1047 8.25 36.14 -15.29
C LEU A 1047 9.19 35.51 -14.27
N SER A 1048 10.04 36.33 -13.66
CA SER A 1048 10.91 35.94 -12.56
C SER A 1048 10.22 36.26 -11.23
N LEU A 1049 10.19 35.25 -10.36
CA LEU A 1049 9.84 35.37 -8.95
C LEU A 1049 11.07 35.00 -8.12
N LYS A 1050 11.66 35.99 -7.45
CA LYS A 1050 12.85 35.80 -6.61
C LYS A 1050 12.49 35.95 -5.14
N GLY A 1051 12.99 35.05 -4.30
CA GLY A 1051 12.93 35.13 -2.85
C GLY A 1051 12.77 33.78 -2.15
N ASP A 1052 12.85 33.80 -0.82
CA ASP A 1052 12.59 32.63 0.02
C ASP A 1052 11.08 32.34 0.06
N LEU A 1053 10.60 31.51 -0.84
CA LEU A 1053 9.16 31.22 -0.98
C LEU A 1053 8.59 30.36 0.19
N TYR A 1054 9.34 30.10 1.28
CA TYR A 1054 8.99 29.11 2.31
C TYR A 1054 8.41 29.70 3.63
N PHE A 1055 7.43 28.99 4.22
CA PHE A 1055 6.86 29.28 5.55
C PHE A 1055 7.13 28.11 6.53
N PRO A 1056 7.79 28.31 7.68
CA PRO A 1056 8.24 27.20 8.55
C PRO A 1056 7.18 26.46 9.39
N LYS A 1057 5.92 26.95 9.46
CA LYS A 1057 5.06 26.64 10.63
C LYS A 1057 4.06 25.49 10.51
N ASP A 1058 3.75 24.99 9.33
CA ASP A 1058 2.77 23.90 9.17
C ASP A 1058 3.39 22.71 8.44
N ALA A 1059 4.00 21.82 9.21
CA ALA A 1059 4.68 20.59 8.79
C ALA A 1059 3.73 19.51 8.24
N ALA A 1060 2.85 19.88 7.30
CA ALA A 1060 2.15 18.98 6.40
C ALA A 1060 2.64 19.26 4.98
N GLU A 1061 2.84 18.21 4.17
CA GLU A 1061 3.17 18.35 2.75
C GLU A 1061 2.12 19.25 2.09
N HIS A 1062 2.50 20.48 1.71
CA HIS A 1062 1.62 21.44 1.06
C HIS A 1062 2.09 21.68 -0.37
N PHE A 1063 1.13 21.65 -1.29
CA PHE A 1063 1.33 22.06 -2.67
C PHE A 1063 0.49 23.30 -2.90
N LEU A 1064 1.05 24.30 -3.57
CA LEU A 1064 0.27 25.43 -4.07
C LEU A 1064 0.19 25.35 -5.59
N PRO A 1065 -0.88 24.76 -6.16
CA PRO A 1065 -1.06 24.66 -7.59
C PRO A 1065 -1.30 26.04 -8.19
N THR A 1066 -0.44 26.41 -9.12
CA THR A 1066 -0.43 27.72 -9.77
C THR A 1066 -0.49 27.54 -11.28
N GLN A 1067 -1.34 28.31 -11.94
CA GLN A 1067 -1.42 28.36 -13.40
C GLN A 1067 -0.76 29.64 -13.90
N ILE A 1068 0.20 29.49 -14.81
CA ILE A 1068 0.85 30.59 -15.51
C ILE A 1068 0.14 30.76 -16.86
N LYS A 1069 -0.23 31.99 -17.19
CA LYS A 1069 -0.86 32.34 -18.48
C LYS A 1069 -0.25 33.58 -19.12
N ALA A 1070 -0.06 33.54 -20.42
CA ALA A 1070 0.26 34.67 -21.29
C ALA A 1070 -0.48 34.51 -22.64
N LYS A 1071 -0.18 35.35 -23.64
CA LYS A 1071 -0.70 35.18 -25.01
C LYS A 1071 -0.39 33.77 -25.50
N ASP A 1072 -1.40 33.00 -25.89
CA ASP A 1072 -1.30 31.63 -26.41
C ASP A 1072 -0.62 30.58 -25.50
N ILE A 1073 -0.42 30.89 -24.21
CA ILE A 1073 0.35 30.07 -23.28
C ILE A 1073 -0.45 29.80 -22.01
N SER A 1074 -0.49 28.53 -21.59
CA SER A 1074 -1.09 28.15 -20.32
C SER A 1074 -0.53 26.83 -19.80
N TYR A 1075 0.24 26.88 -18.71
CA TYR A 1075 0.72 25.68 -18.02
C TYR A 1075 0.58 25.77 -16.50
N GLN A 1076 0.75 24.62 -15.84
CA GLN A 1076 0.62 24.48 -14.40
C GLN A 1076 2.01 24.35 -13.78
N TYR A 1077 2.20 24.99 -12.65
CA TYR A 1077 3.33 24.85 -11.76
C TYR A 1077 2.82 24.49 -10.36
N ARG A 1078 3.64 23.80 -9.56
CA ARG A 1078 3.29 23.47 -8.18
C ARG A 1078 4.45 23.89 -7.28
N PHE A 1079 4.25 24.93 -6.48
CA PHE A 1079 5.19 25.21 -5.39
C PHE A 1079 5.12 24.06 -4.39
N ARG A 1080 6.27 23.47 -4.06
CA ARG A 1080 6.37 22.28 -3.20
C ARG A 1080 6.98 22.64 -1.85
N ILE A 1081 6.31 22.21 -0.79
CA ILE A 1081 6.80 22.28 0.59
C ILE A 1081 6.88 20.85 1.13
N ASP A 1082 7.75 20.03 0.51
CA ASP A 1082 7.97 18.63 0.84
C ASP A 1082 9.48 18.29 0.85
N SER A 1083 9.83 17.04 1.12
CA SER A 1083 11.23 16.58 1.10
C SER A 1083 11.88 16.60 -0.30
N TYR A 1084 11.16 17.03 -1.32
CA TYR A 1084 11.63 17.14 -2.71
C TYR A 1084 11.64 18.59 -3.20
N SER A 1085 11.54 19.58 -2.29
CA SER A 1085 11.72 21.00 -2.60
C SER A 1085 13.08 21.24 -3.27
N THR A 1086 13.11 22.16 -4.24
CA THR A 1086 14.33 22.48 -4.98
C THR A 1086 15.25 23.42 -4.19
N ASN A 1087 14.70 24.18 -3.24
CA ASN A 1087 15.40 25.26 -2.52
C ASN A 1087 16.05 26.26 -3.47
N GLN A 1088 15.43 26.49 -4.64
CA GLN A 1088 15.89 27.52 -5.57
C GLN A 1088 15.40 28.89 -5.10
N GLU A 1089 16.24 29.91 -5.26
CA GLU A 1089 15.95 31.30 -4.86
C GLU A 1089 15.20 32.07 -5.95
N GLU A 1090 15.40 31.72 -7.22
CA GLU A 1090 14.74 32.34 -8.36
C GLU A 1090 13.94 31.31 -9.16
N TYR A 1091 12.72 31.67 -9.53
CA TYR A 1091 11.81 30.87 -10.35
C TYR A 1091 11.53 31.65 -11.63
N LEU A 1092 12.11 31.20 -12.74
CA LEU A 1092 12.00 31.86 -14.04
C LEU A 1092 10.92 31.15 -14.89
N PHE A 1093 9.71 31.69 -14.86
CA PHE A 1093 8.58 31.16 -15.63
C PHE A 1093 8.66 31.64 -17.07
N ASN A 1094 8.81 30.70 -18.02
CA ASN A 1094 8.83 31.03 -19.44
C ASN A 1094 7.42 31.47 -19.90
N LEU A 1095 7.34 32.64 -20.54
CA LEU A 1095 6.14 33.22 -21.17
C LEU A 1095 6.23 33.18 -22.71
N GLY A 1096 7.15 32.39 -23.25
CA GLY A 1096 7.28 32.04 -24.66
C GLY A 1096 8.07 33.02 -25.50
N TYR A 1097 8.53 32.51 -26.64
CA TYR A 1097 8.96 33.31 -27.78
C TYR A 1097 7.74 33.86 -28.53
N HIS A 1098 7.77 35.14 -28.86
CA HIS A 1098 6.77 35.78 -29.70
C HIS A 1098 7.44 36.68 -30.75
N GLU A 1099 6.99 36.60 -31.99
CA GLU A 1099 7.38 37.54 -33.06
C GLU A 1099 6.86 38.95 -32.75
N ASP A 1100 5.60 39.06 -32.33
CA ASP A 1100 5.00 40.30 -31.83
C ASP A 1100 5.22 40.47 -30.32
N SER A 1101 5.25 41.72 -29.84
CA SER A 1101 5.32 41.97 -28.40
C SER A 1101 4.07 41.48 -27.64
N ILE A 1102 4.29 41.02 -26.41
CA ILE A 1102 3.23 40.72 -25.44
C ILE A 1102 3.22 41.76 -24.32
N SER A 1103 2.04 42.01 -23.74
CA SER A 1103 1.89 43.08 -22.74
C SER A 1103 1.26 42.64 -21.42
N GLN A 1104 0.97 41.36 -21.28
CA GLN A 1104 0.31 40.83 -20.09
C GLN A 1104 0.66 39.38 -19.80
N CYS A 1105 0.77 39.07 -18.51
CA CYS A 1105 0.81 37.71 -17.99
C CYS A 1105 -0.03 37.60 -16.71
N THR A 1106 -0.31 36.37 -16.29
CA THR A 1106 -1.18 36.10 -15.14
C THR A 1106 -0.70 34.88 -14.37
N LEU A 1107 -0.61 35.03 -13.04
CA LEU A 1107 -0.47 33.95 -12.08
C LEU A 1107 -1.83 33.67 -11.43
N LYS A 1108 -2.35 32.45 -11.58
CA LYS A 1108 -3.60 32.02 -10.95
C LYS A 1108 -3.35 30.88 -9.96
N PHE A 1109 -3.52 31.17 -8.68
CA PHE A 1109 -3.47 30.21 -7.58
C PHE A 1109 -4.81 29.50 -7.44
N LYS A 1110 -4.79 28.19 -7.21
CA LYS A 1110 -6.01 27.38 -7.05
C LYS A 1110 -6.44 27.19 -5.60
N ASP A 1111 -5.49 27.29 -4.68
CA ASP A 1111 -5.68 27.06 -3.25
C ASP A 1111 -5.17 28.25 -2.43
N GLU A 1112 -5.49 28.25 -1.14
CA GLU A 1112 -4.99 29.26 -0.20
C GLU A 1112 -3.50 29.06 0.11
N GLY A 1113 -2.84 30.15 0.50
CA GLY A 1113 -1.44 30.10 0.86
C GLY A 1113 -0.80 31.47 1.04
N THR A 1114 0.44 31.45 1.49
CA THR A 1114 1.27 32.64 1.62
C THR A 1114 2.60 32.40 0.91
N ILE A 1115 3.03 33.35 0.08
CA ILE A 1115 4.32 33.31 -0.62
C ILE A 1115 5.11 34.55 -0.20
N HIS A 1116 6.32 34.35 0.31
CA HIS A 1116 7.29 35.42 0.53
C HIS A 1116 8.10 35.62 -0.75
N PHE A 1117 8.39 36.86 -1.11
CA PHE A 1117 9.19 37.19 -2.28
C PHE A 1117 9.98 38.47 -2.03
N ASP A 1118 11.16 38.54 -2.62
CA ASP A 1118 12.01 39.72 -2.62
C ASP A 1118 11.67 40.60 -3.83
N GLU A 1119 11.43 39.97 -4.99
CA GLU A 1119 11.21 40.69 -6.24
C GLU A 1119 10.31 39.95 -7.24
N PHE A 1120 9.51 40.74 -7.97
CA PHE A 1120 8.94 40.37 -9.26
C PHE A 1120 9.69 41.09 -10.38
N ALA A 1121 10.10 40.34 -11.40
CA ALA A 1121 10.67 40.92 -12.59
C ALA A 1121 10.04 40.29 -13.84
N ILE A 1122 9.82 41.12 -14.86
CA ILE A 1122 9.56 40.64 -16.21
C ILE A 1122 10.85 40.84 -16.98
N TYR A 1123 11.37 39.78 -17.59
CA TYR A 1123 12.54 39.88 -18.48
C TYR A 1123 12.10 39.67 -19.92
N SER A 1124 12.64 40.48 -20.82
CA SER A 1124 12.61 40.24 -22.26
C SER A 1124 14.01 39.89 -22.74
N GLN A 1125 14.15 38.87 -23.57
CA GLN A 1125 15.42 38.51 -24.19
C GLN A 1125 15.23 38.46 -25.70
N SER A 1126 15.84 39.41 -26.41
CA SER A 1126 15.77 39.45 -27.87
C SER A 1126 16.49 38.24 -28.48
N MET A 1127 15.89 37.68 -29.53
CA MET A 1127 16.48 36.61 -30.33
C MET A 1127 17.33 37.15 -31.50
N ASP A 1128 17.49 38.47 -31.64
CA ASP A 1128 18.20 39.10 -32.77
C ASP A 1128 19.68 38.68 -32.88
N THR A 1129 20.33 38.43 -31.73
CA THR A 1129 21.76 38.04 -31.65
C THR A 1129 21.95 36.54 -31.45
N TYR A 1130 20.86 35.80 -31.23
CA TYR A 1130 20.91 34.38 -30.90
C TYR A 1130 21.52 33.53 -32.04
N PRO A 1131 21.10 33.67 -33.31
CA PRO A 1131 21.69 32.90 -34.42
C PRO A 1131 23.21 33.06 -34.54
N GLN A 1132 23.72 34.29 -34.35
CA GLN A 1132 25.15 34.58 -34.47
C GLN A 1132 25.94 33.98 -33.30
N ARG A 1133 25.39 33.98 -32.09
CA ARG A 1133 26.03 33.34 -30.93
C ARG A 1133 26.05 31.82 -31.04
N ALA A 1134 24.96 31.23 -31.51
CA ALA A 1134 24.92 29.80 -31.80
C ALA A 1134 25.96 29.43 -32.88
N GLU A 1135 26.10 30.25 -33.92
CA GLU A 1135 27.13 30.06 -34.94
C GLU A 1135 28.56 30.22 -34.39
N ALA A 1136 28.81 31.22 -33.56
CA ALA A 1136 30.12 31.44 -32.93
C ALA A 1136 30.56 30.23 -32.08
N LEU A 1137 29.65 29.63 -31.31
CA LEU A 1137 29.93 28.40 -30.55
C LEU A 1137 30.16 27.17 -31.46
N ARG A 1138 29.70 27.19 -32.71
CA ARG A 1138 29.93 26.10 -33.68
C ARG A 1138 31.23 26.24 -34.45
N GLU A 1139 31.80 27.44 -34.51
CA GLU A 1139 33.01 27.75 -35.30
C GLU A 1139 34.15 26.78 -35.00
N HIS A 1140 34.40 26.52 -33.71
CA HIS A 1140 35.31 25.49 -33.25
C HIS A 1140 34.55 24.48 -32.40
N SER A 1141 34.21 23.36 -33.02
CA SER A 1141 33.43 22.33 -32.36
C SER A 1141 34.05 20.95 -32.54
N LEU A 1142 33.61 20.03 -31.67
CA LEU A 1142 34.06 18.66 -31.70
C LEU A 1142 33.41 17.95 -32.90
N GLU A 1143 34.25 17.56 -33.86
CA GLU A 1143 33.89 16.84 -35.08
C GLU A 1143 34.18 15.34 -34.94
N ASN A 1144 33.69 14.54 -35.89
CA ASN A 1144 33.89 13.08 -35.93
C ASN A 1144 33.52 12.37 -34.61
N VAL A 1145 32.49 12.88 -33.94
CA VAL A 1145 32.08 12.42 -32.61
C VAL A 1145 31.61 10.98 -32.68
N LYS A 1146 32.29 10.08 -31.97
CA LYS A 1146 31.87 8.69 -31.78
C LYS A 1146 31.52 8.46 -30.32
N VAL A 1147 30.31 7.98 -30.09
CA VAL A 1147 29.83 7.56 -28.77
C VAL A 1147 29.73 6.05 -28.75
N ASP A 1148 30.67 5.44 -28.04
CA ASP A 1148 30.73 4.00 -27.78
C ASP A 1148 30.34 3.73 -26.31
N THR A 1149 30.27 2.46 -25.94
CA THR A 1149 29.88 1.86 -24.66
C THR A 1149 30.18 2.70 -23.41
N ASN A 1150 31.42 3.17 -23.28
CA ASN A 1150 31.89 4.01 -22.17
C ASN A 1150 32.76 5.18 -22.64
N THR A 1151 32.85 5.41 -23.95
CA THR A 1151 33.87 6.28 -24.53
C THR A 1151 33.23 7.29 -25.47
N VAL A 1152 33.65 8.54 -25.36
CA VAL A 1152 33.38 9.58 -26.35
C VAL A 1152 34.70 9.98 -26.97
N THR A 1153 34.79 9.94 -28.29
CA THR A 1153 35.95 10.47 -29.03
C THR A 1153 35.50 11.50 -30.03
N GLY A 1154 36.38 12.44 -30.34
CA GLY A 1154 36.19 13.38 -31.45
C GLY A 1154 37.47 14.16 -31.69
N ASP A 1155 37.51 14.87 -32.80
CA ASP A 1155 38.64 15.71 -33.19
C ASP A 1155 38.18 17.17 -33.23
N ILE A 1156 39.06 18.09 -32.87
CA ILE A 1156 38.76 19.52 -32.89
C ILE A 1156 39.98 20.31 -33.33
N THR A 1157 39.77 21.40 -34.07
CA THR A 1157 40.83 22.34 -34.40
C THR A 1157 40.48 23.71 -33.86
N VAL A 1158 41.38 24.27 -33.04
CA VAL A 1158 41.26 25.61 -32.46
C VAL A 1158 42.46 26.45 -32.89
N ASP A 1159 42.26 27.74 -33.13
CA ASP A 1159 43.30 28.68 -33.58
C ASP A 1159 43.86 29.54 -32.44
N THR A 1160 43.13 29.66 -31.33
CA THR A 1160 43.50 30.30 -30.08
C THR A 1160 43.40 29.32 -28.90
N ASP A 1161 43.89 29.73 -27.73
CA ASP A 1161 43.57 29.01 -26.49
C ASP A 1161 42.06 29.05 -26.26
N GLN A 1162 41.44 27.88 -26.08
CA GLN A 1162 39.99 27.73 -25.97
C GLN A 1162 39.59 26.69 -24.92
N MET A 1163 38.49 26.94 -24.21
CA MET A 1163 37.82 25.98 -23.34
C MET A 1163 36.83 25.16 -24.15
N LEU A 1164 37.11 23.88 -24.39
CA LEU A 1164 36.14 22.92 -24.91
C LEU A 1164 35.16 22.52 -23.81
N VAL A 1165 33.89 22.86 -23.98
CA VAL A 1165 32.79 22.41 -23.15
C VAL A 1165 32.09 21.24 -23.83
N ILE A 1166 32.06 20.10 -23.14
CA ILE A 1166 31.34 18.90 -23.55
C ILE A 1166 30.03 18.87 -22.78
N SER A 1167 28.91 18.83 -23.51
CA SER A 1167 27.54 18.84 -22.99
C SER A 1167 27.17 17.49 -22.34
N LEU A 1168 27.97 17.02 -21.38
CA LEU A 1168 27.75 15.83 -20.55
C LEU A 1168 27.93 16.22 -19.08
N PRO A 1169 27.12 15.70 -18.14
CA PRO A 1169 27.24 16.04 -16.74
C PRO A 1169 28.64 15.71 -16.17
N TYR A 1170 29.26 16.70 -15.53
CA TYR A 1170 30.43 16.55 -14.69
C TYR A 1170 30.11 15.57 -13.56
N GLN A 1171 30.86 14.48 -13.52
CA GLN A 1171 30.72 13.44 -12.52
C GLN A 1171 32.03 12.69 -12.35
N SER A 1172 32.25 12.20 -11.13
CA SER A 1172 33.35 11.27 -10.86
C SER A 1172 33.24 10.02 -11.75
N GLY A 1173 34.34 9.63 -12.39
CA GLY A 1173 34.45 8.44 -13.22
C GLY A 1173 34.88 8.72 -14.66
N TRP A 1174 34.65 9.95 -15.14
CA TRP A 1174 35.23 10.39 -16.41
C TRP A 1174 36.73 10.63 -16.28
N THR A 1175 37.47 10.19 -17.28
CA THR A 1175 38.86 10.57 -17.51
C THR A 1175 38.97 11.11 -18.94
N ALA A 1176 39.66 12.23 -19.12
CA ALA A 1176 39.89 12.83 -20.41
C ALA A 1176 41.35 12.68 -20.85
N TRP A 1177 41.55 12.62 -22.16
CA TRP A 1177 42.84 12.74 -22.81
C TRP A 1177 42.74 13.73 -23.96
N VAL A 1178 43.74 14.60 -24.08
CA VAL A 1178 43.97 15.49 -25.22
C VAL A 1178 45.28 15.03 -25.85
N ASP A 1179 45.25 14.63 -27.12
CA ASP A 1179 46.41 14.10 -27.86
C ASP A 1179 47.10 12.90 -27.20
N GLY A 1180 46.33 12.10 -26.47
CA GLY A 1180 46.82 10.93 -25.72
C GLY A 1180 47.46 11.27 -24.37
N GLU A 1181 47.63 12.55 -24.03
CA GLU A 1181 48.02 12.98 -22.69
C GLU A 1181 46.79 13.13 -21.80
N LYS A 1182 46.89 12.67 -20.55
CA LYS A 1182 45.77 12.71 -19.60
C LYS A 1182 45.57 14.15 -19.13
N THR A 1183 44.34 14.65 -19.21
CA THR A 1183 43.98 16.03 -18.88
C THR A 1183 42.90 16.06 -17.79
N ASP A 1184 43.00 17.04 -16.89
CA ASP A 1184 42.01 17.24 -15.83
C ASP A 1184 40.73 17.86 -16.40
N ILE A 1185 39.59 17.37 -15.90
CA ILE A 1185 38.26 17.82 -16.32
C ILE A 1185 37.77 18.87 -15.32
N GLN A 1186 37.36 20.03 -15.83
CA GLN A 1186 36.77 21.09 -15.01
C GLN A 1186 35.23 21.00 -15.02
N LYS A 1187 34.59 21.43 -13.93
CA LYS A 1187 33.14 21.65 -13.89
C LYS A 1187 32.85 23.02 -14.50
N VAL A 1188 32.12 23.04 -15.61
CA VAL A 1188 31.82 24.27 -16.36
C VAL A 1188 30.30 24.45 -16.49
N ASN A 1189 29.83 25.69 -16.48
CA ASN A 1189 28.41 26.04 -16.60
C ASN A 1189 27.55 25.27 -15.59
N TYR A 1190 28.01 25.17 -14.34
CA TYR A 1190 27.39 24.44 -13.21
C TYR A 1190 27.20 22.93 -13.37
N GLN A 1191 27.26 22.35 -14.59
CA GLN A 1191 27.00 20.93 -14.78
C GLN A 1191 27.86 20.24 -15.84
N TYR A 1192 28.49 20.91 -16.78
CA TYR A 1192 29.17 20.29 -17.92
C TYR A 1192 30.66 20.04 -17.65
N MET A 1193 31.28 19.26 -18.53
CA MET A 1193 32.72 18.99 -18.48
C MET A 1193 33.48 19.99 -19.36
N GLY A 1194 34.56 20.58 -18.85
CA GLY A 1194 35.45 21.48 -19.59
C GLY A 1194 36.88 20.96 -19.72
N LEU A 1195 37.52 21.25 -20.86
CA LEU A 1195 38.93 20.96 -21.15
C LEU A 1195 39.58 22.18 -21.82
N ASN A 1196 40.75 22.60 -21.31
CA ASN A 1196 41.54 23.64 -21.98
C ASN A 1196 42.31 23.07 -23.16
N LEU A 1197 42.22 23.74 -24.30
CA LEU A 1197 42.91 23.43 -25.53
C LEU A 1197 43.81 24.59 -25.93
N THR A 1198 45.02 24.28 -26.38
CA THR A 1198 45.94 25.24 -26.97
C THR A 1198 45.67 25.39 -28.47
N PRO A 1199 46.24 26.38 -29.18
CA PRO A 1199 46.14 26.43 -30.64
C PRO A 1199 46.66 25.15 -31.32
N GLY A 1200 45.85 24.51 -32.16
CA GLY A 1200 46.20 23.28 -32.87
C GLY A 1200 45.01 22.38 -33.19
N THR A 1201 45.31 21.26 -33.84
CA THR A 1201 44.38 20.15 -34.02
C THR A 1201 44.59 19.14 -32.90
N HIS A 1202 43.51 18.84 -32.17
CA HIS A 1202 43.52 17.98 -31.01
C HIS A 1202 42.61 16.78 -31.19
N SER A 1203 43.06 15.62 -30.73
CA SER A 1203 42.23 14.43 -30.60
C SER A 1203 41.75 14.28 -29.15
N ILE A 1204 40.44 14.27 -28.96
CA ILE A 1204 39.79 14.21 -27.65
C ILE A 1204 39.28 12.80 -27.41
N ARG A 1205 39.62 12.24 -26.25
CA ARG A 1205 39.05 10.98 -25.76
C ARG A 1205 38.57 11.15 -24.34
N LEU A 1206 37.31 10.81 -24.08
CA LEU A 1206 36.75 10.69 -22.74
C LEU A 1206 36.36 9.24 -22.52
N HIS A 1207 36.72 8.70 -21.36
CA HIS A 1207 36.33 7.35 -20.99
C HIS A 1207 35.73 7.35 -19.58
N TYR A 1208 34.56 6.76 -19.44
CA TYR A 1208 33.88 6.60 -18.17
C TYR A 1208 34.18 5.24 -17.55
N GLN A 1209 34.73 5.27 -16.34
CA GLN A 1209 34.84 4.09 -15.51
C GLN A 1209 34.13 4.34 -14.18
N LEU A 1210 33.24 3.42 -13.81
CA LEU A 1210 32.49 3.51 -12.56
C LEU A 1210 33.47 3.60 -11.37
N PRO A 1211 33.46 4.70 -10.60
CA PRO A 1211 34.44 4.91 -9.54
C PRO A 1211 34.51 3.76 -8.54
N GLY A 1212 35.71 3.19 -8.42
CA GLY A 1212 36.01 2.14 -7.45
C GLY A 1212 35.42 0.77 -7.74
N LEU A 1213 34.88 0.52 -8.94
CA LEU A 1213 34.38 -0.80 -9.34
C LEU A 1213 35.46 -1.88 -9.26
N HIS A 1214 36.70 -1.57 -9.67
CA HIS A 1214 37.84 -2.50 -9.56
C HIS A 1214 38.18 -2.81 -8.09
N TYR A 1215 38.19 -1.80 -7.22
CA TYR A 1215 38.38 -2.01 -5.78
C TYR A 1215 37.25 -2.83 -5.19
N ALA A 1216 36.01 -2.60 -5.62
CA ALA A 1216 34.86 -3.38 -5.18
C ALA A 1216 35.01 -4.86 -5.52
N PHE A 1217 35.40 -5.19 -6.76
CA PHE A 1217 35.65 -6.58 -7.16
C PHE A 1217 36.77 -7.22 -6.34
N LEU A 1218 37.89 -6.52 -6.14
CA LEU A 1218 39.02 -7.03 -5.34
C LEU A 1218 38.63 -7.28 -3.88
N ILE A 1219 37.90 -6.35 -3.26
CA ILE A 1219 37.45 -6.47 -1.88
C ILE A 1219 36.38 -7.57 -1.74
N THR A 1220 35.43 -7.67 -2.68
CA THR A 1220 34.44 -8.76 -2.72
C THR A 1220 35.12 -10.11 -2.86
N ALA A 1221 36.04 -10.27 -3.81
CA ALA A 1221 36.78 -11.51 -4.03
C ALA A 1221 37.65 -11.87 -2.82
N GLY A 1222 38.38 -10.90 -2.25
CA GLY A 1222 39.18 -11.07 -1.04
C GLY A 1222 38.33 -11.45 0.16
N GLY A 1223 37.20 -10.78 0.37
CA GLY A 1223 36.23 -11.08 1.44
C GLY A 1223 35.63 -12.49 1.30
N ALA A 1224 35.24 -12.88 0.08
CA ALA A 1224 34.76 -14.23 -0.19
C ALA A 1224 35.85 -15.29 0.04
N GLY A 1225 37.09 -15.03 -0.39
CA GLY A 1225 38.25 -15.88 -0.15
C GLY A 1225 38.53 -16.08 1.33
N VAL A 1226 38.59 -14.99 2.11
CA VAL A 1226 38.75 -15.04 3.58
C VAL A 1226 37.61 -15.82 4.22
N PHE A 1227 36.36 -15.60 3.80
CA PHE A 1227 35.21 -16.35 4.31
C PHE A 1227 35.37 -17.86 4.09
N VAL A 1228 35.68 -18.29 2.86
CA VAL A 1228 35.89 -19.71 2.51
C VAL A 1228 37.05 -20.30 3.30
N LEU A 1229 38.18 -19.60 3.42
CA LEU A 1229 39.34 -20.05 4.18
C LEU A 1229 39.01 -20.28 5.66
N ILE A 1230 38.25 -19.38 6.30
CA ILE A 1230 37.84 -19.56 7.70
C ILE A 1230 36.89 -20.76 7.86
N ILE A 1231 35.98 -21.00 6.90
CA ILE A 1231 35.09 -22.17 6.91
C ILE A 1231 35.90 -23.47 6.77
N LEU A 1232 36.81 -23.54 5.79
CA LEU A 1232 37.68 -24.70 5.57
C LEU A 1232 38.58 -24.97 6.77
N PHE A 1233 39.23 -23.94 7.32
CA PHE A 1233 40.06 -24.06 8.52
C PHE A 1233 39.27 -24.66 9.70
N ASN A 1234 38.05 -24.17 9.95
CA ASN A 1234 37.18 -24.69 11.01
C ASN A 1234 36.74 -26.14 10.76
N PHE A 1235 36.47 -26.49 9.50
CA PHE A 1235 36.14 -27.86 9.10
C PHE A 1235 37.31 -28.82 9.34
N PHE A 1236 38.51 -28.50 8.85
CA PHE A 1236 39.71 -29.31 9.05
C PHE A 1236 40.12 -29.42 10.52
N ARG A 1237 40.04 -28.33 11.28
CA ARG A 1237 40.30 -28.35 12.73
C ARG A 1237 39.34 -29.28 13.48
N LYS A 1238 38.05 -29.26 13.14
CA LYS A 1238 37.08 -30.20 13.74
C LYS A 1238 37.37 -31.65 13.36
N ARG A 1239 37.75 -31.91 12.11
CA ARG A 1239 38.13 -33.25 11.64
C ARG A 1239 39.39 -33.78 12.34
N ARG A 1240 40.44 -32.96 12.50
CA ARG A 1240 41.65 -33.31 13.25
C ARG A 1240 41.36 -33.62 14.73
N ARG A 1241 40.50 -32.83 15.39
CA ARG A 1241 40.10 -33.10 16.78
C ARG A 1241 39.29 -34.39 16.93
N ARG A 1242 38.44 -34.73 15.95
CA ARG A 1242 37.74 -36.03 15.94
C ARG A 1242 38.72 -37.19 15.75
N LYS A 1243 39.64 -37.09 14.79
CA LYS A 1243 40.70 -38.10 14.58
C LYS A 1243 41.70 -38.26 15.73
N MET A 1244 41.82 -37.28 16.62
CA MET A 1244 42.65 -37.38 17.85
C MET A 1244 41.84 -37.86 19.06
N ALA A 1245 40.51 -37.89 18.96
CA ALA A 1245 39.60 -38.34 20.02
C ALA A 1245 39.07 -39.76 19.75
N GLU A 1246 38.97 -40.14 18.47
CA GLU A 1246 39.02 -41.52 17.96
C GLU A 1246 40.45 -42.07 18.11
#